data_AF-E3NG39-F1
#
_entry.id   AF-E3NG39-F1
#
_cell.length_a   1.000
_cell.length_b   1.000
_cell.length_c   1.000
_cell.angle_alpha   90.00
_cell.angle_beta   90.00
_cell.angle_gamma   90.00
#
_symmetry.space_group_name_H-M   'P 1'
#
loop_
_entity.id
_entity.type
_entity.pdbx_description
1 polymer ?
#
loop_
_entity_poly.entity_id
_entity_poly.type
_entity_poly.pdbx_seq_one_letter_code
_entity_poly.pdbx_strand_id
1 'polypeptide(L)'
;MIFLILAVLTLLYLFHLFYWKRRNLPPGPLPLPLLGTLYMFTEDCKPGYKLWEKLRSQYGPVYTFWMSSLPMVLVTDWKLIKQHFIKDGGNFVGRPEFPINMEIRKGPYGIIDSFGNRWVQQRRYAIHILRDFGLGKNLMEEKVLSEVVAMIDRLKGMMNDVDMQSIFDASVGSIINNLMFGYRFDESNMHEFLELKKRMNKHFKMAAEPMAGLVGMYPWLGHFPFFKTYKTVIVDNWTSLLKMFREQAEEKLATIDYDSDEYSDYVEAFLKERKKHEHEEGYGGFEMEQLDSVCFDLWVAGMETTSNTLYWSLLYVLLNPKVLERVYEELDTKIGSNRIITTTDRPNLNYINATINETQRLANLLPMNLPHATSADVVIAGYSIPKDTVIIPQISSVMYDPEIFPEPYEFRPERFLESDGSLKKVEELVPFSIGKRQCLGEGLARMELFLFFSNLFNKFYIQFHESNPSPKGPYGIVESHGDRWVQQRRFALHILKDFGLGKNLMEEKVLSEVTAMIESIQKNKEDIDLQNLFDASVGSVINILLFGYRYDETNTEEFLELKNLMNKPFKQTAEPIGAMLIMYPWIGKLPILSGYKKSEMEQLDSVCFDLWVAGMETTSNTLYWSLLYVLLNPKVLERVCEELDTKIGSDRIITTTDRPNLNYINATINIFPEPYEFRPERFLESDGSLKKVEELVPFSIGKRQCLGEGLARMELFLFFSNLFNKFYIQFHESNPSPSVKKDMGITMKAKNFRVMMKERY
;
A
#
# COMPACT_ATOMS: atom_id res chain seq x y z
N MET A 1 -51.53 22.70 8.18
CA MET A 1 -50.79 23.94 7.86
C MET A 1 -49.29 23.80 8.13
N ILE A 2 -48.84 23.48 9.35
CA ILE A 2 -47.40 23.31 9.68
C ILE A 2 -46.71 22.27 8.80
N PHE A 3 -47.30 21.08 8.62
CA PHE A 3 -46.76 20.05 7.72
C PHE A 3 -46.62 20.51 6.26
N LEU A 4 -47.58 21.31 5.77
CA LEU A 4 -47.55 21.85 4.41
C LEU A 4 -46.44 22.90 4.26
N ILE A 5 -46.26 23.77 5.26
CA ILE A 5 -45.18 24.76 5.29
C ILE A 5 -43.82 24.05 5.31
N LEU A 6 -43.64 23.05 6.17
CA LEU A 6 -42.41 22.27 6.23
C LEU A 6 -42.13 21.56 4.91
N ALA A 7 -43.13 20.92 4.30
CA ALA A 7 -42.98 20.26 3.00
C ALA A 7 -42.57 21.23 1.89
N VAL A 8 -43.19 22.42 1.84
CA VAL A 8 -42.83 23.46 0.86
C VAL A 8 -41.41 23.97 1.10
N LEU A 9 -41.02 24.24 2.35
CA LEU A 9 -39.66 24.66 2.70
C LEU A 9 -38.63 23.59 2.34
N THR A 10 -38.92 22.31 2.59
CA THR A 10 -38.08 21.19 2.18
C THR A 10 -37.96 21.13 0.66
N LEU A 11 -39.07 21.23 -0.09
CA LEU A 11 -39.02 21.23 -1.56
C LEU A 11 -38.23 22.41 -2.12
N LEU A 12 -38.42 23.62 -1.57
CA LEU A 12 -37.64 24.80 -1.96
C LEU A 12 -36.15 24.64 -1.64
N TYR A 13 -35.83 24.07 -0.49
CA TYR A 13 -34.45 23.76 -0.10
C TYR A 13 -33.82 22.72 -1.04
N LEU A 14 -34.53 21.63 -1.35
CA LEU A 14 -34.07 20.60 -2.29
C LEU A 14 -33.94 21.15 -3.72
N PHE A 15 -34.88 21.98 -4.18
CA PHE A 15 -34.78 22.68 -5.46
C PHE A 15 -33.56 23.60 -5.50
N HIS A 16 -33.34 24.36 -4.42
CA HIS A 16 -32.19 25.23 -4.30
C HIS A 16 -30.87 24.44 -4.33
N LEU A 17 -30.79 23.33 -3.59
CA LEU A 17 -29.59 22.48 -3.48
C LEU A 17 -29.31 21.71 -4.78
N PHE A 18 -30.32 21.06 -5.35
CA PHE A 18 -30.14 20.14 -6.49
C PHE A 18 -30.16 20.82 -7.84
N TYR A 19 -30.81 21.98 -7.97
CA TYR A 19 -30.93 22.71 -9.24
C TYR A 19 -30.26 24.09 -9.16
N TRP A 20 -30.75 24.98 -8.30
CA TRP A 20 -30.36 26.39 -8.35
C TRP A 20 -28.87 26.63 -8.10
N LYS A 21 -28.28 25.98 -7.09
CA LYS A 21 -26.85 26.08 -6.78
C LYS A 21 -25.95 25.46 -7.85
N ARG A 22 -26.47 24.51 -8.64
CA ARG A 22 -25.69 23.72 -9.61
C ARG A 22 -25.77 24.24 -11.03
N ARG A 23 -26.76 25.07 -11.36
CA ARG A 23 -27.10 25.47 -12.75
C ARG A 23 -25.95 26.06 -13.58
N ASN A 24 -24.95 26.64 -12.93
CA ASN A 24 -23.80 27.28 -13.60
C ASN A 24 -22.46 26.59 -13.28
N LEU A 25 -22.48 25.47 -12.56
CA LEU A 25 -21.26 24.74 -12.19
C LEU A 25 -21.00 23.59 -13.16
N PRO A 26 -19.74 23.19 -13.35
CA PRO A 26 -19.39 21.97 -14.06
C PRO A 26 -20.15 20.75 -13.51
N PRO A 27 -20.35 19.70 -14.33
CA PRO A 27 -21.07 18.49 -13.91
C PRO A 27 -20.39 17.82 -12.71
N GLY A 28 -21.11 16.97 -11.99
CA GLY A 28 -20.55 16.30 -10.82
C GLY A 28 -21.58 15.46 -10.08
N PRO A 29 -21.14 14.68 -9.08
CA PRO A 29 -22.01 13.86 -8.26
C PRO A 29 -23.09 14.67 -7.54
N LEU A 30 -24.21 14.02 -7.24
CA LEU A 30 -25.34 14.63 -6.56
C LEU A 30 -24.96 14.93 -5.09
N PRO A 31 -24.95 16.19 -4.64
CA PRO A 31 -24.66 16.50 -3.25
C PRO A 31 -25.84 16.15 -2.34
N LEU A 32 -25.60 15.41 -1.25
CA LEU A 32 -26.60 15.21 -0.20
C LEU A 32 -26.74 16.48 0.67
N PRO A 33 -27.94 16.74 1.24
CA PRO A 33 -28.12 17.79 2.24
C PRO A 33 -27.08 17.73 3.36
N LEU A 34 -26.48 18.88 3.69
CA LEU A 34 -25.42 19.07 4.70
C LEU A 34 -24.10 18.35 4.43
N LEU A 35 -24.10 17.12 3.93
CA LEU A 35 -22.91 16.30 3.67
C LEU A 35 -22.21 16.65 2.35
N GLY A 36 -22.94 17.19 1.37
CA GLY A 36 -22.41 17.32 0.01
C GLY A 36 -22.10 15.94 -0.55
N THR A 37 -20.90 15.76 -1.08
CA THR A 37 -20.41 14.50 -1.67
C THR A 37 -19.41 13.79 -0.77
N LEU A 38 -19.31 14.17 0.51
CA LEU A 38 -18.40 13.54 1.50
C LEU A 38 -18.70 12.06 1.72
N TYR A 39 -19.94 11.61 1.48
CA TYR A 39 -20.33 10.20 1.56
C TYR A 39 -19.59 9.30 0.55
N MET A 40 -18.94 9.89 -0.46
CA MET A 40 -18.16 9.15 -1.46
C MET A 40 -16.77 8.73 -0.96
N PHE A 41 -16.30 9.25 0.18
CA PHE A 41 -15.06 8.81 0.82
C PHE A 41 -15.28 7.46 1.53
N THR A 42 -15.41 6.39 0.74
CA THR A 42 -15.49 5.01 1.22
C THR A 42 -14.10 4.38 1.38
N GLU A 43 -13.99 3.25 2.07
CA GLU A 43 -12.74 2.48 2.18
C GLU A 43 -12.14 2.14 0.81
N ASP A 44 -12.96 1.78 -0.18
CA ASP A 44 -12.53 1.48 -1.55
C ASP A 44 -11.87 2.66 -2.27
N CYS A 45 -12.09 3.87 -1.77
CA CYS A 45 -11.53 5.10 -2.34
C CYS A 45 -10.20 5.49 -1.69
N LYS A 46 -9.76 4.82 -0.61
CA LYS A 46 -8.47 5.11 0.04
C LYS A 46 -7.30 4.76 -0.89
N PRO A 47 -6.22 5.56 -0.91
CA PRO A 47 -5.95 6.71 -0.03
C PRO A 47 -6.54 8.06 -0.53
N GLY A 48 -7.39 8.06 -1.57
CA GLY A 48 -8.14 9.23 -2.04
C GLY A 48 -8.09 9.41 -3.56
N TYR A 49 -6.96 9.09 -4.21
CA TYR A 49 -6.76 9.31 -5.65
C TYR A 49 -7.76 8.54 -6.53
N LYS A 50 -8.15 7.33 -6.10
CA LYS A 50 -9.14 6.49 -6.80
C LYS A 50 -10.49 7.17 -6.93
N LEU A 51 -10.88 7.98 -5.95
CA LEU A 51 -12.11 8.78 -6.03
C LEU A 51 -12.01 9.80 -7.18
N TRP A 52 -10.88 10.50 -7.29
CA TRP A 52 -10.68 11.51 -8.32
C TRP A 52 -10.58 10.91 -9.73
N GLU A 53 -9.93 9.76 -9.87
CA GLU A 53 -9.92 9.01 -11.13
C GLU A 53 -11.33 8.57 -11.55
N LYS A 54 -12.11 8.03 -10.62
CA LYS A 54 -13.52 7.64 -10.86
C LYS A 54 -14.38 8.84 -11.25
N LEU A 55 -14.21 9.98 -10.58
CA LEU A 55 -14.98 11.18 -10.90
C LEU A 55 -14.56 11.78 -12.24
N ARG A 56 -13.25 11.79 -12.56
CA ARG A 56 -12.74 12.21 -13.86
C ARG A 56 -13.28 11.36 -14.99
N SER A 57 -13.30 10.03 -14.85
CA SER A 57 -13.82 9.14 -15.89
C SER A 57 -15.33 9.29 -16.10
N GLN A 58 -16.08 9.64 -15.06
CA GLN A 58 -17.53 9.83 -15.13
C GLN A 58 -17.96 11.22 -15.63
N TYR A 59 -17.28 12.29 -15.21
CA TYR A 59 -17.71 13.67 -15.43
C TYR A 59 -16.78 14.47 -16.36
N GLY A 60 -15.65 13.89 -16.75
CA GLY A 60 -14.66 14.52 -17.63
C GLY A 60 -13.59 15.32 -16.86
N PRO A 61 -12.80 16.14 -17.56
CA PRO A 61 -11.60 16.78 -17.00
C PRO A 61 -11.90 17.93 -16.01
N VAL A 62 -13.11 18.47 -16.03
CA VAL A 62 -13.58 19.54 -15.15
C VAL A 62 -14.93 19.16 -14.55
N TYR A 63 -14.97 19.02 -13.23
CA TYR A 63 -16.19 18.60 -12.52
C TYR A 63 -16.29 19.25 -11.14
N THR A 64 -17.48 19.20 -10.55
CA THR A 64 -17.77 19.80 -9.23
C THR A 64 -17.89 18.72 -8.17
N PHE A 65 -17.06 18.79 -7.14
CA PHE A 65 -17.18 18.04 -5.89
C PHE A 65 -17.71 18.95 -4.78
N TRP A 66 -18.54 18.44 -3.87
CA TRP A 66 -19.15 19.23 -2.80
C TRP A 66 -18.57 18.82 -1.44
N MET A 67 -17.77 19.69 -0.84
CA MET A 67 -17.40 19.52 0.57
C MET A 67 -18.48 20.18 1.41
N SER A 68 -19.41 19.36 1.93
CA SER A 68 -20.60 19.88 2.60
C SER A 68 -21.41 20.82 1.67
N SER A 69 -21.61 22.09 2.03
CA SER A 69 -22.29 23.09 1.19
C SER A 69 -21.37 23.86 0.24
N LEU A 70 -20.06 23.61 0.30
CA LEU A 70 -19.05 24.31 -0.49
C LEU A 70 -18.82 23.57 -1.83
N PRO A 71 -19.17 24.16 -2.98
CA PRO A 71 -18.80 23.60 -4.28
C PRO A 71 -17.31 23.83 -4.53
N MET A 72 -16.61 22.77 -4.91
CA MET A 72 -15.21 22.78 -5.32
C MET A 72 -15.11 22.28 -6.75
N VAL A 73 -14.67 23.15 -7.66
CA VAL A 73 -14.43 22.80 -9.05
C VAL A 73 -13.06 22.17 -9.17
N LEU A 74 -12.99 20.90 -9.57
CA LEU A 74 -11.73 20.20 -9.79
C LEU A 74 -11.36 20.31 -11.27
N VAL A 75 -10.12 20.71 -11.53
CA VAL A 75 -9.50 20.70 -12.87
C VAL A 75 -8.43 19.62 -12.86
N THR A 76 -8.60 18.57 -13.66
CA THR A 76 -7.75 17.36 -13.65
C THR A 76 -6.91 17.19 -14.91
N ASP A 77 -7.13 18.00 -15.94
CA ASP A 77 -6.38 17.97 -17.19
C ASP A 77 -5.15 18.89 -17.14
N TRP A 78 -4.00 18.38 -17.57
CA TRP A 78 -2.74 19.11 -17.55
C TRP A 78 -2.76 20.39 -18.38
N LYS A 79 -3.36 20.37 -19.57
CA LYS A 79 -3.37 21.53 -20.47
C LYS A 79 -4.20 22.66 -19.88
N LEU A 80 -5.36 22.34 -19.29
CA LEU A 80 -6.20 23.31 -18.58
C LEU A 80 -5.51 23.86 -17.33
N ILE A 81 -4.86 23.00 -16.55
CA ILE A 81 -4.08 23.43 -15.37
C ILE A 81 -2.96 24.39 -15.80
N LYS A 82 -2.17 24.03 -16.80
CA LYS A 82 -1.08 24.87 -17.33
C LYS A 82 -1.59 26.20 -17.89
N GLN A 83 -2.72 26.19 -18.60
CA GLN A 83 -3.32 27.41 -19.14
C GLN A 83 -3.75 28.36 -18.01
N HIS A 84 -4.61 27.90 -17.11
CA HIS A 84 -5.28 28.79 -16.16
C HIS A 84 -4.45 29.14 -14.94
N PHE A 85 -3.64 28.21 -14.42
CA PHE A 85 -2.88 28.45 -13.19
C PHE A 85 -1.50 29.06 -13.42
N ILE A 86 -0.97 29.00 -14.66
CA ILE A 86 0.25 29.72 -15.06
C ILE A 86 -0.08 30.99 -15.83
N LYS A 87 -0.68 30.89 -17.02
CA LYS A 87 -0.88 32.06 -17.91
C LYS A 87 -1.89 33.03 -17.30
N ASP A 88 -3.03 32.51 -16.87
CA ASP A 88 -4.10 33.32 -16.23
C ASP A 88 -3.96 33.34 -14.70
N GLY A 89 -2.81 32.94 -14.15
CA GLY A 89 -2.65 32.59 -12.74
C GLY A 89 -2.98 33.71 -11.75
N GLY A 90 -3.07 34.97 -12.20
CA GLY A 90 -3.57 36.09 -11.40
C GLY A 90 -5.03 35.94 -10.96
N ASN A 91 -5.84 35.22 -11.75
CA ASN A 91 -7.25 34.97 -11.46
C ASN A 91 -7.47 33.86 -10.43
N PHE A 92 -6.41 33.15 -10.03
CA PHE A 92 -6.47 31.95 -9.19
C PHE A 92 -5.59 32.07 -7.96
N VAL A 93 -5.28 33.28 -7.49
CA VAL A 93 -4.42 33.48 -6.30
C VAL A 93 -5.19 33.48 -4.98
N GLY A 94 -6.52 33.42 -4.99
CA GLY A 94 -7.34 33.44 -3.79
C GLY A 94 -7.29 32.13 -2.99
N ARG A 95 -7.84 32.15 -1.78
CA ARG A 95 -8.05 30.99 -0.92
C ARG A 95 -9.49 30.99 -0.39
N PRO A 96 -10.14 29.82 -0.25
CA PRO A 96 -11.41 29.76 0.45
C PRO A 96 -11.22 30.04 1.93
N GLU A 97 -12.20 30.69 2.54
CA GLU A 97 -12.24 30.87 3.98
C GLU A 97 -12.98 29.69 4.63
N PHE A 98 -12.28 28.95 5.49
CA PHE A 98 -12.89 27.93 6.33
C PHE A 98 -13.26 28.55 7.69
N PRO A 99 -14.55 28.55 8.09
CA PRO A 99 -14.98 29.24 9.31
C PRO A 99 -14.21 28.83 10.57
N ILE A 100 -13.92 27.53 10.73
CA ILE A 100 -13.15 27.05 11.89
C ILE A 100 -11.69 27.53 11.88
N ASN A 101 -11.06 27.64 10.71
CA ASN A 101 -9.68 28.16 10.60
C ASN A 101 -9.67 29.65 10.98
N MET A 102 -10.67 30.41 10.52
CA MET A 102 -10.83 31.82 10.84
C MET A 102 -11.07 32.06 12.34
N GLU A 103 -11.86 31.19 12.99
CA GLU A 103 -12.08 31.20 14.44
C GLU A 103 -10.78 30.94 15.21
N ILE A 104 -10.00 29.92 14.82
CA ILE A 104 -8.79 29.49 15.54
C ILE A 104 -7.62 30.46 15.31
N ARG A 105 -7.38 30.86 14.06
CA ARG A 105 -6.29 31.78 13.69
C ARG A 105 -6.63 33.24 14.02
N LYS A 106 -7.90 33.54 14.34
CA LYS A 106 -8.43 34.91 14.55
C LYS A 106 -8.38 35.79 13.30
N GLY A 107 -8.39 35.20 12.11
CA GLY A 107 -8.33 35.90 10.83
C GLY A 107 -7.62 35.10 9.73
N PRO A 108 -7.53 35.65 8.51
CA PRO A 108 -6.90 35.00 7.36
C PRO A 108 -5.38 35.17 7.40
N TYR A 109 -4.77 34.72 8.49
CA TYR A 109 -3.34 34.82 8.78
C TYR A 109 -2.55 33.64 8.20
N GLY A 110 -1.22 33.77 8.18
CA GLY A 110 -0.29 32.77 7.65
C GLY A 110 0.10 33.02 6.20
N ILE A 111 0.58 31.98 5.51
CA ILE A 111 0.98 31.99 4.10
C ILE A 111 0.12 31.04 3.27
N ILE A 112 -0.33 29.92 3.87
CA ILE A 112 -1.10 28.89 3.20
C ILE A 112 -2.54 29.38 2.94
N ASP A 113 -3.21 29.86 4.00
CA ASP A 113 -4.63 30.24 3.98
C ASP A 113 -4.85 31.73 3.68
N SER A 114 -3.85 32.58 3.88
CA SER A 114 -3.97 34.02 3.60
C SER A 114 -4.10 34.32 2.11
N PHE A 115 -4.67 35.49 1.77
CA PHE A 115 -4.89 35.95 0.40
C PHE A 115 -4.78 37.48 0.27
N GLY A 116 -4.89 38.00 -0.95
CA GLY A 116 -4.79 39.43 -1.23
C GLY A 116 -3.40 40.01 -0.93
N ASN A 117 -3.37 41.29 -0.55
CA ASN A 117 -2.13 42.03 -0.27
C ASN A 117 -1.32 41.42 0.88
N ARG A 118 -2.01 40.93 1.93
CA ARG A 118 -1.38 40.24 3.07
C ARG A 118 -0.57 39.04 2.61
N TRP A 119 -1.15 38.16 1.78
CA TRP A 119 -0.42 37.03 1.22
C TRP A 119 0.78 37.47 0.36
N VAL A 120 0.63 38.50 -0.48
CA VAL A 120 1.73 38.99 -1.33
C VAL A 120 2.89 39.48 -0.47
N GLN A 121 2.61 40.26 0.57
CA GLN A 121 3.61 40.77 1.51
C GLN A 121 4.30 39.61 2.25
N GLN A 122 3.53 38.75 2.89
CA GLN A 122 4.03 37.67 3.75
C GLN A 122 4.79 36.60 2.97
N ARG A 123 4.32 36.25 1.76
CA ARG A 123 5.07 35.33 0.87
C ARG A 123 6.39 35.94 0.40
N ARG A 124 6.40 37.22 0.00
CA ARG A 124 7.63 37.90 -0.46
C ARG A 124 8.63 38.01 0.67
N TYR A 125 8.16 38.43 1.84
CA TYR A 125 8.96 38.51 3.05
C TYR A 125 9.56 37.14 3.39
N ALA A 126 8.74 36.08 3.42
CA ALA A 126 9.26 34.76 3.76
C ALA A 126 10.30 34.24 2.76
N ILE A 127 10.08 34.44 1.45
CA ILE A 127 11.06 34.07 0.43
C ILE A 127 12.36 34.89 0.56
N HIS A 128 12.25 36.18 0.93
CA HIS A 128 13.40 37.04 1.16
C HIS A 128 14.26 36.49 2.31
N ILE A 129 13.65 36.30 3.48
CA ILE A 129 14.35 35.80 4.67
C ILE A 129 14.97 34.41 4.42
N LEU A 130 14.25 33.49 3.76
CA LEU A 130 14.81 32.18 3.42
C LEU A 130 16.03 32.29 2.48
N ARG A 131 16.06 33.26 1.55
CA ARG A 131 17.22 33.50 0.67
C ARG A 131 18.40 34.11 1.43
N ASP A 132 18.13 34.90 2.47
CA ASP A 132 19.17 35.43 3.35
C ASP A 132 19.83 34.31 4.16
N PHE A 133 19.05 33.31 4.62
CA PHE A 133 19.57 32.07 5.19
C PHE A 133 20.17 31.09 4.18
N GLY A 134 20.29 31.51 2.92
CA GLY A 134 21.02 30.77 1.91
C GLY A 134 20.18 29.81 1.07
N LEU A 135 18.85 29.96 1.02
CA LEU A 135 18.03 29.19 0.07
C LEU A 135 18.56 29.40 -1.37
N GLY A 136 19.16 28.36 -1.94
CA GLY A 136 19.85 28.41 -3.24
C GLY A 136 21.33 28.81 -3.21
N LYS A 137 21.96 28.84 -2.02
CA LYS A 137 23.39 29.10 -1.77
C LYS A 137 23.99 28.01 -0.86
N ASN A 138 25.31 28.00 -0.72
CA ASN A 138 26.04 27.02 0.10
C ASN A 138 25.66 27.03 1.60
N LEU A 139 25.25 28.18 2.15
CA LEU A 139 24.91 28.29 3.58
C LEU A 139 23.74 27.39 4.00
N MET A 140 22.70 27.25 3.15
CA MET A 140 21.58 26.35 3.44
C MET A 140 22.01 24.89 3.35
N GLU A 141 22.87 24.57 2.38
CA GLU A 141 23.44 23.24 2.25
C GLU A 141 24.23 22.84 3.50
N GLU A 142 25.02 23.74 4.09
CA GLU A 142 25.75 23.46 5.33
C GLU A 142 24.80 23.08 6.48
N LYS A 143 23.68 23.80 6.64
CA LYS A 143 22.65 23.48 7.65
C LYS A 143 22.05 22.10 7.39
N VAL A 144 21.65 21.79 6.15
CA VAL A 144 21.08 20.48 5.79
C VAL A 144 22.10 19.36 6.00
N LEU A 145 23.35 19.54 5.54
CA LEU A 145 24.42 18.56 5.69
C LEU A 145 24.76 18.29 7.15
N SER A 146 24.70 19.31 8.02
CA SER A 146 24.91 19.11 9.46
C SER A 146 23.90 18.13 10.06
N GLU A 147 22.63 18.18 9.63
CA GLU A 147 21.60 17.23 10.06
C GLU A 147 21.72 15.87 9.36
N VAL A 148 22.20 15.82 8.12
CA VAL A 148 22.53 14.56 7.43
C VAL A 148 23.64 13.83 8.19
N VAL A 149 24.70 14.53 8.61
CA VAL A 149 25.80 13.95 9.40
C VAL A 149 25.28 13.47 10.76
N ALA A 150 24.49 14.30 11.45
CA ALA A 150 23.89 13.90 12.72
C ALA A 150 22.98 12.67 12.59
N MET A 151 22.21 12.56 11.49
CA MET A 151 21.40 11.38 11.17
C MET A 151 22.28 10.14 11.00
N ILE A 152 23.34 10.24 10.19
CA ILE A 152 24.28 9.13 9.96
C ILE A 152 24.90 8.66 11.28
N ASP A 153 25.31 9.57 12.15
CA ASP A 153 25.93 9.21 13.43
C ASP A 153 24.94 8.57 14.40
N ARG A 154 23.69 9.02 14.43
CA ARG A 154 22.61 8.33 15.17
C ARG A 154 22.39 6.90 14.65
N LEU A 155 22.33 6.72 13.32
CA LEU A 155 22.09 5.42 12.68
C LEU A 155 23.21 4.41 12.94
N LYS A 156 24.48 4.84 12.97
CA LYS A 156 25.61 3.98 13.34
C LYS A 156 25.47 3.36 14.74
N GLY A 157 24.73 4.02 15.64
CA GLY A 157 24.47 3.51 17.00
C GLY A 157 23.28 2.54 17.10
N MET A 158 22.46 2.38 16.06
CA MET A 158 21.14 1.73 16.13
C MET A 158 20.97 0.53 15.18
N MET A 159 22.05 -0.17 14.83
CA MET A 159 22.16 -1.02 13.62
C MET A 159 21.19 -2.20 13.42
N ASN A 160 20.26 -2.51 14.34
CA ASN A 160 19.42 -3.72 14.25
C ASN A 160 17.90 -3.48 14.20
N ASP A 161 17.37 -2.39 14.77
CA ASP A 161 15.93 -2.09 14.72
C ASP A 161 15.74 -0.56 14.71
N VAL A 162 15.56 -0.02 13.51
CA VAL A 162 15.49 1.43 13.29
C VAL A 162 14.13 1.81 12.72
N ASP A 163 13.40 2.62 13.47
CA ASP A 163 12.27 3.37 12.92
C ASP A 163 12.76 4.57 12.10
N MET A 164 12.95 4.34 10.81
CA MET A 164 13.42 5.38 9.88
C MET A 164 12.47 6.57 9.76
N GLN A 165 11.15 6.40 9.97
CA GLN A 165 10.22 7.54 9.92
C GLN A 165 10.53 8.52 11.04
N SER A 166 10.71 8.02 12.27
CA SER A 166 11.07 8.85 13.43
C SER A 166 12.42 9.57 13.23
N ILE A 167 13.39 8.90 12.60
CA ILE A 167 14.69 9.50 12.28
C ILE A 167 14.54 10.64 11.26
N PHE A 168 13.82 10.42 10.15
CA PHE A 168 13.59 11.47 9.16
C PHE A 168 12.78 12.64 9.73
N ASP A 169 11.74 12.35 10.49
CA ASP A 169 10.89 13.36 11.15
C ASP A 169 11.73 14.27 12.05
N ALA A 170 12.59 13.71 12.91
CA ALA A 170 13.43 14.49 13.80
C ALA A 170 14.53 15.28 13.05
N SER A 171 15.15 14.68 12.04
CA SER A 171 16.21 15.34 11.25
C SER A 171 15.67 16.49 10.41
N VAL A 172 14.59 16.30 9.65
CA VAL A 172 13.96 17.36 8.86
C VAL A 172 13.31 18.40 9.77
N GLY A 173 12.65 17.97 10.85
CA GLY A 173 12.10 18.86 11.87
C GLY A 173 13.15 19.79 12.47
N SER A 174 14.37 19.29 12.68
CA SER A 174 15.50 20.09 13.18
C SER A 174 15.94 21.16 12.18
N ILE A 175 15.93 20.88 10.87
CA ILE A 175 16.30 21.87 9.84
C ILE A 175 15.32 23.05 9.87
N ILE A 176 14.01 22.77 9.78
CA ILE A 176 13.02 23.83 9.74
C ILE A 176 12.95 24.59 11.07
N ASN A 177 13.11 23.91 12.19
CA ASN A 177 13.16 24.56 13.50
C ASN A 177 14.39 25.47 13.64
N ASN A 178 15.54 25.04 13.13
CA ASN A 178 16.75 25.86 13.13
C ASN A 178 16.56 27.13 12.28
N LEU A 179 15.92 27.02 11.11
CA LEU A 179 15.62 28.19 10.27
C LEU A 179 14.63 29.15 10.92
N MET A 180 13.71 28.63 11.73
CA MET A 180 12.64 29.43 12.32
C MET A 180 13.01 30.06 13.66
N PHE A 181 13.65 29.30 14.54
CA PHE A 181 13.91 29.65 15.94
C PHE A 181 15.40 29.58 16.33
N GLY A 182 16.28 29.23 15.38
CA GLY A 182 17.73 29.25 15.59
C GLY A 182 18.30 28.00 16.26
N TYR A 183 17.49 26.98 16.58
CA TYR A 183 17.95 25.76 17.25
C TYR A 183 17.41 24.47 16.63
N ARG A 184 18.16 23.38 16.80
CA ARG A 184 17.84 22.01 16.34
C ARG A 184 17.30 21.15 17.48
N PHE A 185 16.72 19.99 17.14
CA PHE A 185 16.33 18.99 18.15
C PHE A 185 17.44 17.96 18.40
N ASP A 186 17.90 17.91 19.65
CA ASP A 186 18.84 16.94 20.19
C ASP A 186 18.26 16.23 21.42
N GLU A 187 19.06 15.45 22.13
CA GLU A 187 18.61 14.66 23.28
C GLU A 187 18.00 15.53 24.40
N SER A 188 18.44 16.78 24.55
CA SER A 188 17.98 17.68 25.63
C SER A 188 16.56 18.21 25.43
N ASN A 189 16.14 18.39 24.16
CA ASN A 189 14.88 19.03 23.79
C ASN A 189 13.99 18.15 22.87
N MET A 190 14.36 16.89 22.62
CA MET A 190 13.57 15.96 21.78
C MET A 190 12.11 15.81 22.25
N HIS A 191 11.85 15.93 23.55
CA HIS A 191 10.50 15.86 24.09
C HIS A 191 9.56 16.95 23.54
N GLU A 192 10.10 18.13 23.22
CA GLU A 192 9.37 19.23 22.58
C GLU A 192 8.94 18.84 21.16
N PHE A 193 9.88 18.32 20.37
CA PHE A 193 9.61 17.82 19.03
C PHE A 193 8.53 16.74 19.02
N LEU A 194 8.64 15.77 19.92
CA LEU A 194 7.69 14.66 20.03
C LEU A 194 6.28 15.16 20.39
N GLU A 195 6.15 16.16 21.25
CA GLU A 195 4.85 16.76 21.58
C GLU A 195 4.26 17.56 20.42
N LEU A 196 5.08 18.34 19.70
CA LEU A 196 4.67 19.02 18.46
C LEU A 196 4.17 18.01 17.42
N LYS A 197 4.96 16.97 17.14
CA LYS A 197 4.62 15.91 16.18
C LYS A 197 3.36 15.16 16.60
N LYS A 198 3.20 14.81 17.88
CA LYS A 198 2.01 14.12 18.40
C LYS A 198 0.74 14.95 18.21
N ARG A 199 0.77 16.25 18.52
CA ARG A 199 -0.37 17.14 18.35
C ARG A 199 -0.71 17.37 16.88
N MET A 200 0.30 17.49 16.03
CA MET A 200 0.12 17.63 14.59
C MET A 200 -0.45 16.35 13.96
N ASN A 201 0.06 15.16 14.31
CA ASN A 201 -0.50 13.88 13.88
C ASN A 201 -1.98 13.75 14.27
N LYS A 202 -2.31 14.16 15.51
CA LYS A 202 -3.69 14.22 15.98
C LYS A 202 -4.54 15.19 15.17
N HIS A 203 -3.99 16.37 14.83
CA HIS A 203 -4.66 17.37 13.98
C HIS A 203 -4.97 16.81 12.59
N PHE A 204 -4.00 16.24 11.88
CA PHE A 204 -4.19 15.67 10.55
C PHE A 204 -5.18 14.51 10.55
N LYS A 205 -5.08 13.61 11.55
CA LYS A 205 -6.01 12.49 11.69
C LYS A 205 -7.45 12.99 11.86
N MET A 206 -7.67 14.02 12.67
CA MET A 206 -9.00 14.62 12.86
C MET A 206 -9.47 15.33 11.58
N ALA A 207 -8.61 16.15 10.96
CA ALA A 207 -8.93 16.90 9.74
C ALA A 207 -9.32 15.99 8.56
N ALA A 208 -8.76 14.78 8.49
CA ALA A 208 -9.10 13.79 7.47
C ALA A 208 -10.47 13.10 7.69
N GLU A 209 -11.09 13.24 8.86
CA GLU A 209 -12.40 12.64 9.13
C GLU A 209 -13.53 13.47 8.48
N PRO A 210 -14.55 12.84 7.87
CA PRO A 210 -15.70 13.55 7.31
C PRO A 210 -16.41 14.46 8.32
N MET A 211 -16.34 14.11 9.61
CA MET A 211 -16.91 14.89 10.70
C MET A 211 -16.22 16.24 10.89
N ALA A 212 -14.89 16.33 10.68
CA ALA A 212 -14.16 17.58 10.72
C ALA A 212 -14.57 18.51 9.58
N GLY A 213 -14.82 17.97 8.38
CA GLY A 213 -15.39 18.75 7.27
C GLY A 213 -16.75 19.38 7.62
N LEU A 214 -17.63 18.62 8.30
CA LEU A 214 -18.93 19.12 8.75
C LEU A 214 -18.82 20.21 9.83
N VAL A 215 -18.09 19.94 10.90
CA VAL A 215 -17.91 20.89 12.02
C VAL A 215 -17.12 22.12 11.57
N GLY A 216 -16.16 21.93 10.65
CA GLY A 216 -15.35 23.00 10.09
C GLY A 216 -16.14 23.99 9.24
N MET A 217 -17.09 23.48 8.44
CA MET A 217 -17.99 24.30 7.62
C MET A 217 -19.15 24.90 8.42
N TYR A 218 -19.60 24.22 9.48
CA TYR A 218 -20.70 24.65 10.32
C TYR A 218 -20.30 24.68 11.81
N PRO A 219 -19.49 25.67 12.24
CA PRO A 219 -19.07 25.76 13.65
C PRO A 219 -20.24 25.83 14.64
N TRP A 220 -21.42 26.30 14.20
CA TRP A 220 -22.65 26.34 15.00
C TRP A 220 -23.16 24.96 15.40
N LEU A 221 -22.78 23.88 14.72
CA LEU A 221 -23.07 22.51 15.15
C LEU A 221 -22.48 22.23 16.54
N GLY A 222 -21.40 22.91 16.92
CA GLY A 222 -20.78 22.82 18.24
C GLY A 222 -21.69 23.21 19.42
N HIS A 223 -22.87 23.77 19.20
CA HIS A 223 -23.85 23.99 20.26
C HIS A 223 -24.57 22.70 20.70
N PHE A 224 -24.60 21.67 19.85
CA PHE A 224 -25.22 20.39 20.19
C PHE A 224 -24.24 19.49 20.95
N PRO A 225 -24.68 18.75 21.98
CA PRO A 225 -23.79 17.95 22.84
C PRO A 225 -22.88 16.98 22.07
N PHE A 226 -23.39 16.36 21.00
CA PHE A 226 -22.63 15.42 20.17
C PHE A 226 -21.44 16.08 19.46
N PHE A 227 -21.65 17.23 18.82
CA PHE A 227 -20.60 17.92 18.06
C PHE A 227 -19.76 18.85 18.94
N LYS A 228 -20.25 19.26 20.11
CA LYS A 228 -19.54 20.13 21.05
C LYS A 228 -18.20 19.53 21.44
N THR A 229 -18.19 18.29 21.92
CA THR A 229 -16.97 17.58 22.33
C THR A 229 -15.98 17.49 21.18
N TYR A 230 -16.47 17.16 19.98
CA TYR A 230 -15.64 17.04 18.79
C TYR A 230 -15.01 18.38 18.38
N LYS A 231 -15.80 19.46 18.34
CA LYS A 231 -15.31 20.83 18.07
C LYS A 231 -14.26 21.25 19.10
N THR A 232 -14.55 21.08 20.40
CA THR A 232 -13.64 21.46 21.48
C THR A 232 -12.30 20.75 21.34
N VAL A 233 -12.29 19.44 21.08
CA VAL A 233 -11.04 18.69 20.91
C VAL A 233 -10.22 19.20 19.72
N ILE A 234 -10.85 19.56 18.60
CA ILE A 234 -10.15 20.13 17.43
C ILE A 234 -9.56 21.50 17.75
N VAL A 235 -10.39 22.40 18.30
CA VAL A 235 -10.00 23.78 18.63
C VAL A 235 -8.88 23.78 19.67
N ASP A 236 -9.01 22.98 20.73
CA ASP A 236 -8.01 22.92 21.80
C ASP A 236 -6.68 22.38 21.27
N ASN A 237 -6.71 21.33 20.45
CA ASN A 237 -5.49 20.75 19.88
C ASN A 237 -4.75 21.75 18.99
N TRP A 238 -5.48 22.47 18.12
CA TRP A 238 -4.87 23.44 17.21
C TRP A 238 -4.42 24.72 17.93
N THR A 239 -5.23 25.24 18.84
CA THR A 239 -4.86 26.42 19.65
C THR A 239 -3.63 26.12 20.51
N SER A 240 -3.50 24.90 21.04
CA SER A 240 -2.29 24.50 21.76
C SER A 240 -1.06 24.49 20.87
N LEU A 241 -1.17 24.04 19.61
CA LEU A 241 -0.05 24.06 18.65
C LEU A 241 0.40 25.51 18.37
N LEU A 242 -0.54 26.41 18.11
CA LEU A 242 -0.22 27.84 17.91
C LEU A 242 0.41 28.45 19.16
N LYS A 243 -0.06 28.05 20.35
CA LYS A 243 0.50 28.51 21.62
C LYS A 243 1.97 28.11 21.81
N MET A 244 2.35 26.90 21.41
CA MET A 244 3.76 26.47 21.50
C MET A 244 4.68 27.36 20.66
N PHE A 245 4.26 27.71 19.43
CA PHE A 245 5.02 28.65 18.59
C PHE A 245 5.03 30.08 19.17
N ARG A 246 3.93 30.51 19.79
CA ARG A 246 3.87 31.79 20.51
C ARG A 246 4.88 31.83 21.65
N GLU A 247 4.94 30.79 22.48
CA GLU A 247 5.84 30.72 23.62
C GLU A 247 7.32 30.84 23.18
N GLN A 248 7.72 30.12 22.13
CA GLN A 248 9.07 30.27 21.55
C GLN A 248 9.33 31.67 20.97
N ALA A 249 8.33 32.27 20.33
CA ALA A 249 8.47 33.64 19.81
C ALA A 249 8.58 34.69 20.93
N GLU A 250 7.91 34.48 22.07
CA GLU A 250 8.01 35.35 23.25
C GLU A 250 9.37 35.23 23.94
N GLU A 251 9.94 34.02 24.02
CA GLU A 251 11.32 33.82 24.51
C GLU A 251 12.35 34.56 23.65
N LYS A 252 12.17 34.51 22.32
CA LYS A 252 13.02 35.27 21.39
C LYS A 252 12.84 36.78 21.56
N LEU A 253 11.60 37.24 21.73
CA LEU A 253 11.29 38.65 21.97
C LEU A 253 12.00 39.21 23.22
N ALA A 254 12.22 38.37 24.23
CA ALA A 254 12.90 38.76 25.47
C ALA A 254 14.43 38.91 25.32
N THR A 255 15.03 38.33 24.27
CA THR A 255 16.49 38.23 24.09
C THR A 255 17.01 38.96 22.84
N ILE A 256 16.11 39.48 22.00
CA ILE A 256 16.44 40.09 20.71
C ILE A 256 17.20 41.41 20.86
N ASP A 257 18.30 41.53 20.12
CA ASP A 257 19.03 42.79 19.95
C ASP A 257 18.42 43.56 18.78
N TYR A 258 17.70 44.64 19.07
CA TYR A 258 17.08 45.49 18.05
C TYR A 258 18.01 46.54 17.45
N ASP A 259 19.21 46.73 18.01
CA ASP A 259 20.15 47.74 17.53
C ASP A 259 21.01 47.19 16.37
N SER A 260 21.03 45.86 16.20
CA SER A 260 21.65 45.17 15.05
C SER A 260 20.66 44.93 13.91
N ASP A 261 21.12 45.12 12.67
CA ASP A 261 20.38 44.74 11.45
C ASP A 261 20.48 43.24 11.12
N GLU A 262 21.38 42.50 11.77
CA GLU A 262 21.55 41.06 11.56
C GLU A 262 20.49 40.26 12.30
N TYR A 263 20.03 39.14 11.74
CA TYR A 263 19.11 38.22 12.39
C TYR A 263 19.54 36.78 12.15
N SER A 264 19.36 35.94 13.16
CA SER A 264 19.84 34.55 13.16
C SER A 264 18.79 33.53 12.68
N ASP A 265 17.52 33.90 12.75
CA ASP A 265 16.38 33.06 12.41
C ASP A 265 15.16 33.87 11.94
N TYR A 266 14.16 33.17 11.41
CA TYR A 266 12.98 33.80 10.81
C TYR A 266 12.19 34.65 11.81
N VAL A 267 12.02 34.16 13.03
CA VAL A 267 11.23 34.83 14.06
C VAL A 267 11.90 36.13 14.48
N GLU A 268 13.22 36.12 14.65
CA GLU A 268 14.00 37.33 14.91
C GLU A 268 13.80 38.37 13.81
N ALA A 269 13.93 37.96 12.55
CA ALA A 269 13.73 38.84 11.41
C ALA A 269 12.32 39.46 11.43
N PHE A 270 11.29 38.63 11.66
CA PHE A 270 9.90 39.08 11.71
C PHE A 270 9.66 40.08 12.84
N LEU A 271 10.21 39.82 14.04
CA LEU A 271 10.08 40.69 15.20
C LEU A 271 10.79 42.03 14.99
N LYS A 272 11.96 42.04 14.33
CA LYS A 272 12.64 43.30 13.92
C LYS A 272 11.81 44.07 12.90
N GLU A 273 11.25 43.41 11.91
CA GLU A 273 10.39 44.06 10.91
C GLU A 273 9.11 44.62 11.55
N ARG A 274 8.49 43.86 12.46
CA ARG A 274 7.37 44.32 13.28
C ARG A 274 7.69 45.60 14.05
N LYS A 275 8.89 45.71 14.65
CA LYS A 275 9.31 46.91 15.38
C LYS A 275 9.41 48.14 14.47
N LYS A 276 9.86 47.98 13.23
CA LYS A 276 9.92 49.10 12.26
C LYS A 276 8.53 49.69 11.95
N HIS A 277 7.49 48.88 12.06
CA HIS A 277 6.10 49.27 11.78
C HIS A 277 5.28 49.49 13.06
N GLU A 278 5.91 49.72 14.23
CA GLU A 278 5.19 49.86 15.51
C GLU A 278 4.18 51.03 15.56
N HIS A 279 4.36 52.02 14.70
CA HIS A 279 3.48 53.18 14.58
C HIS A 279 2.36 52.99 13.54
N GLU A 280 2.34 51.88 12.81
CA GLU A 280 1.34 51.58 11.79
C GLU A 280 0.22 50.69 12.34
N GLU A 281 -0.99 50.86 11.83
CA GLU A 281 -2.11 49.98 12.17
C GLU A 281 -1.79 48.53 11.77
N GLY A 282 -2.06 47.58 12.67
CA GLY A 282 -1.72 46.17 12.45
C GLY A 282 -0.22 45.92 12.28
N TYR A 283 0.65 46.84 12.73
CA TYR A 283 2.10 46.74 12.57
C TYR A 283 2.53 46.53 11.12
N GLY A 284 1.87 47.22 10.18
CA GLY A 284 2.14 47.08 8.75
C GLY A 284 1.83 45.68 8.19
N GLY A 285 1.05 44.85 8.89
CA GLY A 285 0.75 43.45 8.53
C GLY A 285 1.67 42.42 9.21
N PHE A 286 2.46 42.82 10.19
CA PHE A 286 3.35 41.97 11.00
C PHE A 286 2.78 41.75 12.41
N GLU A 287 1.49 41.40 12.51
CA GLU A 287 0.83 41.09 13.78
C GLU A 287 1.39 39.81 14.42
N MET A 288 1.23 39.69 15.73
CA MET A 288 1.64 38.51 16.48
C MET A 288 0.83 37.27 16.05
N GLU A 289 -0.45 37.40 15.73
CA GLU A 289 -1.29 36.31 15.17
C GLU A 289 -0.82 35.87 13.77
N GLN A 290 -0.29 36.82 12.98
CA GLN A 290 0.33 36.51 11.70
C GLN A 290 1.61 35.68 11.93
N LEU A 291 2.44 36.05 12.90
CA LEU A 291 3.65 35.29 13.25
C LEU A 291 3.32 33.85 13.67
N ASP A 292 2.38 33.65 14.59
CA ASP A 292 1.96 32.29 15.03
C ASP A 292 1.55 31.43 13.84
N SER A 293 0.74 32.03 12.95
CA SER A 293 0.22 31.35 11.77
C SER A 293 1.30 31.03 10.75
N VAL A 294 2.26 31.93 10.54
CA VAL A 294 3.41 31.72 9.66
C VAL A 294 4.31 30.64 10.22
N CYS A 295 4.60 30.66 11.52
CA CYS A 295 5.42 29.63 12.16
C CYS A 295 4.78 28.25 12.01
N PHE A 296 3.49 28.14 12.32
CA PHE A 296 2.75 26.91 12.07
C PHE A 296 2.84 26.46 10.60
N ASP A 297 2.59 27.36 9.65
CA ASP A 297 2.59 27.04 8.22
C ASP A 297 3.96 26.56 7.73
N LEU A 298 5.05 27.26 8.11
CA LEU A 298 6.42 26.92 7.71
C LEU A 298 6.89 25.62 8.34
N TRP A 299 6.63 25.42 9.64
CA TRP A 299 7.08 24.23 10.36
C TRP A 299 6.36 22.97 9.85
N VAL A 300 5.04 23.02 9.74
CA VAL A 300 4.23 21.88 9.25
C VAL A 300 4.59 21.56 7.80
N ALA A 301 4.69 22.56 6.92
CA ALA A 301 5.03 22.33 5.53
C ALA A 301 6.46 21.82 5.36
N GLY A 302 7.43 22.38 6.09
CA GLY A 302 8.85 22.05 5.98
C GLY A 302 9.20 20.67 6.54
N MET A 303 8.54 20.24 7.62
CA MET A 303 8.84 18.94 8.22
C MET A 303 8.08 17.78 7.59
N GLU A 304 6.73 17.80 7.62
CA GLU A 304 5.92 16.64 7.22
C GLU A 304 6.13 16.26 5.74
N THR A 305 6.28 17.25 4.86
CA THR A 305 6.31 16.95 3.42
C THR A 305 7.61 16.28 2.99
N THR A 306 8.75 16.78 3.45
CA THR A 306 10.06 16.18 3.14
C THR A 306 10.23 14.85 3.86
N SER A 307 9.94 14.74 5.17
CA SER A 307 10.18 13.50 5.93
C SER A 307 9.38 12.32 5.38
N ASN A 308 8.09 12.53 5.07
CA ASN A 308 7.26 11.48 4.45
C ASN A 308 7.76 11.12 3.05
N THR A 309 8.23 12.10 2.26
CA THR A 309 8.77 11.81 0.92
C THR A 309 10.09 11.02 1.00
N LEU A 310 10.95 11.29 1.99
CA LEU A 310 12.14 10.48 2.27
C LEU A 310 11.76 9.05 2.67
N TYR A 311 10.78 8.90 3.55
CA TYR A 311 10.28 7.59 3.95
C TYR A 311 9.69 6.80 2.77
N TRP A 312 8.86 7.43 1.94
CA TRP A 312 8.36 6.81 0.70
C TRP A 312 9.49 6.47 -0.28
N SER A 313 10.53 7.30 -0.36
CA SER A 313 11.70 7.01 -1.22
C SER A 313 12.41 5.75 -0.75
N LEU A 314 12.68 5.65 0.56
CA LEU A 314 13.27 4.47 1.15
C LEU A 314 12.39 3.24 0.89
N LEU A 315 11.10 3.34 1.20
CA LEU A 315 10.15 2.25 1.02
C LEU A 315 10.11 1.77 -0.44
N TYR A 316 9.89 2.66 -1.41
CA TYR A 316 9.80 2.26 -2.82
C TYR A 316 11.10 1.65 -3.34
N VAL A 317 12.26 2.16 -2.94
CA VAL A 317 13.53 1.59 -3.38
C VAL A 317 13.73 0.19 -2.81
N LEU A 318 13.47 -0.01 -1.51
CA LEU A 318 13.58 -1.34 -0.88
C LEU A 318 12.57 -2.37 -1.44
N LEU A 319 11.39 -1.92 -1.88
CA LEU A 319 10.39 -2.76 -2.54
C LEU A 319 10.78 -3.16 -3.97
N ASN A 320 11.78 -2.52 -4.56
CA ASN A 320 12.18 -2.71 -5.95
C ASN A 320 13.69 -3.02 -6.02
N PRO A 321 14.11 -4.28 -5.80
CA PRO A 321 15.52 -4.66 -5.72
C PRO A 321 16.38 -4.22 -6.91
N LYS A 322 15.82 -4.25 -8.13
CA LYS A 322 16.51 -3.76 -9.34
C LYS A 322 16.78 -2.25 -9.29
N VAL A 323 15.88 -1.47 -8.69
CA VAL A 323 16.10 -0.04 -8.50
C VAL A 323 17.16 0.18 -7.43
N LEU A 324 17.11 -0.57 -6.32
CA LEU A 324 18.11 -0.52 -5.25
C LEU A 324 19.53 -0.81 -5.78
N GLU A 325 19.68 -1.87 -6.60
CA GLU A 325 20.96 -2.23 -7.23
C GLU A 325 21.51 -1.08 -8.08
N ARG A 326 20.67 -0.46 -8.92
CA ARG A 326 21.07 0.67 -9.76
C ARG A 326 21.40 1.95 -8.98
N VAL A 327 20.74 2.17 -7.83
CA VAL A 327 21.08 3.28 -6.92
C VAL A 327 22.50 3.07 -6.37
N TYR A 328 22.83 1.87 -5.90
CA TYR A 328 24.19 1.55 -5.42
C TYR A 328 25.22 1.61 -6.55
N GLU A 329 24.92 1.05 -7.72
CA GLU A 329 25.80 1.09 -8.89
C GLU A 329 26.18 2.52 -9.29
N GLU A 330 25.20 3.44 -9.31
CA GLU A 330 25.47 4.85 -9.62
C GLU A 330 26.37 5.50 -8.55
N LEU A 331 26.11 5.24 -7.28
CA LEU A 331 26.91 5.77 -6.17
C LEU A 331 28.35 5.26 -6.22
N ASP A 332 28.54 3.95 -6.39
CA ASP A 332 29.85 3.31 -6.49
C ASP A 332 30.65 3.84 -7.68
N THR A 333 29.98 4.02 -8.82
CA THR A 333 30.64 4.46 -10.06
C THR A 333 30.96 5.96 -10.06
N LYS A 334 30.07 6.81 -9.55
CA LYS A 334 30.17 8.27 -9.67
C LYS A 334 30.79 8.95 -8.46
N ILE A 335 30.60 8.40 -7.27
CA ILE A 335 31.13 8.96 -6.02
C ILE A 335 32.37 8.19 -5.56
N GLY A 336 32.33 6.85 -5.64
CA GLY A 336 33.45 5.92 -5.47
C GLY A 336 34.24 6.02 -4.15
N SER A 337 33.79 6.85 -3.20
CA SER A 337 34.53 7.20 -2.00
C SER A 337 33.58 7.42 -0.82
N ASN A 338 34.08 7.16 0.38
CA ASN A 338 33.31 7.24 1.61
C ASN A 338 33.11 8.68 2.13
N ARG A 339 33.09 9.68 1.24
CA ARG A 339 32.83 11.10 1.59
C ARG A 339 31.34 11.40 1.74
N ILE A 340 31.01 12.58 2.25
CA ILE A 340 29.64 13.12 2.23
C ILE A 340 29.35 13.65 0.82
N ILE A 341 28.17 13.33 0.31
CA ILE A 341 27.63 13.82 -0.97
C ILE A 341 27.07 15.23 -0.74
N THR A 342 27.43 16.14 -1.63
CA THR A 342 27.07 17.57 -1.60
C THR A 342 26.21 17.92 -2.82
N THR A 343 25.58 19.09 -2.85
CA THR A 343 24.70 19.49 -3.96
C THR A 343 25.44 19.62 -5.30
N THR A 344 26.76 19.82 -5.26
CA THR A 344 27.64 19.82 -6.43
C THR A 344 27.69 18.48 -7.17
N ASP A 345 27.37 17.37 -6.49
CA ASP A 345 27.33 16.04 -7.09
C ASP A 345 26.03 15.78 -7.85
N ARG A 346 24.98 16.55 -7.56
CA ARG A 346 23.63 16.34 -8.10
C ARG A 346 23.56 16.21 -9.62
N PRO A 347 24.28 17.01 -10.44
CA PRO A 347 24.24 16.86 -11.89
C PRO A 347 24.83 15.54 -12.43
N ASN A 348 25.59 14.81 -11.61
CA ASN A 348 26.24 13.55 -11.98
C ASN A 348 25.49 12.30 -11.50
N LEU A 349 24.46 12.48 -10.65
CA LEU A 349 23.68 11.40 -10.04
C LEU A 349 22.27 11.34 -10.65
N ASN A 350 22.19 11.08 -11.96
CA ASN A 350 20.94 11.16 -12.72
C ASN A 350 19.92 10.11 -12.28
N TYR A 351 20.35 8.88 -11.98
CA TYR A 351 19.47 7.80 -11.56
C TYR A 351 18.87 8.06 -10.17
N ILE A 352 19.64 8.61 -9.24
CA ILE A 352 19.13 9.10 -7.95
C ILE A 352 18.09 10.21 -8.14
N ASN A 353 18.38 11.22 -8.97
CA ASN A 353 17.42 12.29 -9.24
C ASN A 353 16.13 11.74 -9.89
N ALA A 354 16.26 10.78 -10.80
CA ALA A 354 15.13 10.10 -11.43
C ALA A 354 14.32 9.28 -10.42
N THR A 355 14.99 8.62 -9.47
CA THR A 355 14.36 7.86 -8.38
C THR A 355 13.57 8.78 -7.45
N ILE A 356 14.14 9.92 -7.05
CA ILE A 356 13.44 10.92 -6.22
C ILE A 356 12.22 11.47 -6.98
N ASN A 357 12.37 11.79 -8.27
CA ASN A 357 11.26 12.25 -9.11
C ASN A 357 10.12 11.22 -9.19
N GLU A 358 10.46 9.94 -9.36
CA GLU A 358 9.47 8.86 -9.38
C GLU A 358 8.83 8.62 -8.02
N THR A 359 9.58 8.78 -6.92
CA THR A 359 8.97 8.75 -5.57
C THR A 359 7.95 9.86 -5.44
N GLN A 360 8.30 11.11 -5.79
CA GLN A 360 7.36 12.23 -5.66
C GLN A 360 6.09 12.01 -6.50
N ARG A 361 6.24 11.49 -7.72
CA ARG A 361 5.12 11.14 -8.59
C ARG A 361 4.24 10.04 -8.00
N LEU A 362 4.86 8.95 -7.53
CA LEU A 362 4.14 7.75 -7.12
C LEU A 362 3.56 7.86 -5.70
N ALA A 363 4.32 8.43 -4.74
CA ALA A 363 3.82 8.73 -3.40
C ALA A 363 2.68 9.75 -3.45
N ASN A 364 2.78 10.70 -4.39
CA ASN A 364 1.73 11.67 -4.72
C ASN A 364 1.17 12.40 -3.48
N LEU A 365 2.03 12.73 -2.51
CA LEU A 365 1.74 12.96 -1.07
C LEU A 365 0.44 13.69 -0.69
N LEU A 366 -0.09 14.58 -1.53
CA LEU A 366 -1.37 15.27 -1.34
C LEU A 366 -2.46 14.66 -2.25
N PRO A 367 -3.32 13.75 -1.75
CA PRO A 367 -4.45 13.19 -2.48
C PRO A 367 -5.35 14.22 -3.14
N MET A 368 -5.61 15.31 -2.43
CA MET A 368 -6.31 16.47 -2.92
C MET A 368 -5.35 17.66 -2.82
N ASN A 369 -5.15 18.37 -3.91
CA ASN A 369 -4.30 19.56 -3.88
C ASN A 369 -4.97 20.68 -3.06
N LEU A 370 -4.18 21.66 -2.63
CA LEU A 370 -4.69 22.79 -1.87
C LEU A 370 -5.74 23.58 -2.67
N PRO A 371 -6.89 23.96 -2.07
CA PRO A 371 -7.90 24.75 -2.75
C PRO A 371 -7.45 26.18 -3.08
N HIS A 372 -7.89 26.68 -4.22
CA HIS A 372 -7.79 28.08 -4.64
C HIS A 372 -9.20 28.69 -4.66
N ALA A 373 -9.27 30.03 -4.66
CA ALA A 373 -10.49 30.76 -4.98
C ALA A 373 -10.23 31.68 -6.18
N THR A 374 -11.20 31.76 -7.08
CA THR A 374 -11.15 32.65 -8.24
C THR A 374 -11.26 34.12 -7.82
N SER A 375 -10.35 34.99 -8.24
CA SER A 375 -10.38 36.42 -7.93
C SER A 375 -11.21 37.26 -8.90
N ALA A 376 -11.67 36.66 -10.00
CA ALA A 376 -12.54 37.24 -11.01
C ALA A 376 -13.44 36.14 -11.64
N ASP A 377 -14.45 36.55 -12.40
CA ASP A 377 -15.20 35.63 -13.25
C ASP A 377 -14.26 35.07 -14.33
N VAL A 378 -14.26 33.75 -14.51
CA VAL A 378 -13.39 33.05 -15.47
C VAL A 378 -14.17 32.04 -16.30
N VAL A 379 -13.59 31.60 -17.42
CA VAL A 379 -14.12 30.52 -18.24
C VAL A 379 -13.10 29.38 -18.30
N ILE A 380 -13.51 28.18 -17.91
CA ILE A 380 -12.67 26.98 -17.96
C ILE A 380 -13.44 25.88 -18.67
N ALA A 381 -12.86 25.32 -19.75
CA ALA A 381 -13.49 24.27 -20.55
C ALA A 381 -14.94 24.59 -20.99
N GLY A 382 -15.23 25.87 -21.27
CA GLY A 382 -16.56 26.35 -21.67
C GLY A 382 -17.53 26.65 -20.52
N TYR A 383 -17.15 26.38 -19.26
CA TYR A 383 -17.97 26.71 -18.09
C TYR A 383 -17.63 28.11 -17.57
N SER A 384 -18.66 28.95 -17.38
CA SER A 384 -18.54 30.24 -16.70
C SER A 384 -18.47 30.02 -15.18
N ILE A 385 -17.30 30.27 -14.60
CA ILE A 385 -17.01 30.10 -13.17
C ILE A 385 -16.99 31.50 -12.53
N PRO A 386 -17.94 31.82 -11.65
CA PRO A 386 -17.99 33.13 -11.00
C PRO A 386 -16.79 33.37 -10.08
N LYS A 387 -16.49 34.64 -9.83
CA LYS A 387 -15.59 35.09 -8.77
C LYS A 387 -15.96 34.42 -7.42
N ASP A 388 -14.95 34.22 -6.58
CA ASP A 388 -15.03 33.58 -5.26
C ASP A 388 -15.45 32.10 -5.29
N THR A 389 -15.44 31.46 -6.47
CA THR A 389 -15.61 30.01 -6.59
C THR A 389 -14.35 29.26 -6.16
N VAL A 390 -14.53 28.21 -5.36
CA VAL A 390 -13.43 27.33 -4.95
C VAL A 390 -13.06 26.41 -6.10
N ILE A 391 -11.77 26.37 -6.42
CA ILE A 391 -11.22 25.60 -7.52
C ILE A 391 -9.95 24.88 -7.10
N ILE A 392 -9.77 23.63 -7.54
CA ILE A 392 -8.64 22.78 -7.18
C ILE A 392 -7.92 22.37 -8.47
N PRO A 393 -6.66 22.80 -8.70
CA PRO A 393 -5.81 22.22 -9.72
C PRO A 393 -5.36 20.85 -9.24
N GLN A 394 -6.04 19.80 -9.68
CA GLN A 394 -5.90 18.47 -9.11
C GLN A 394 -4.72 17.71 -9.72
N ILE A 395 -3.52 18.15 -9.34
CA ILE A 395 -2.23 17.64 -9.83
C ILE A 395 -2.02 16.15 -9.59
N SER A 396 -2.67 15.59 -8.57
CA SER A 396 -2.56 14.17 -8.26
C SER A 396 -3.17 13.29 -9.35
N SER A 397 -4.25 13.76 -10.01
CA SER A 397 -4.83 13.10 -11.18
C SER A 397 -3.96 13.20 -12.43
N VAL A 398 -3.10 14.22 -12.53
CA VAL A 398 -2.13 14.37 -13.62
C VAL A 398 -0.98 13.38 -13.45
N MET A 399 -0.43 13.28 -12.25
CA MET A 399 0.72 12.40 -11.95
C MET A 399 0.38 10.89 -12.00
N TYR A 400 -0.91 10.55 -11.95
CA TYR A 400 -1.44 9.18 -12.15
C TYR A 400 -2.16 8.99 -13.49
N ASP A 401 -2.15 9.97 -14.38
CA ASP A 401 -2.78 9.84 -15.68
C ASP A 401 -2.05 8.80 -16.54
N PRO A 402 -2.69 7.69 -16.95
CA PRO A 402 -2.03 6.67 -17.77
C PRO A 402 -1.66 7.16 -19.18
N GLU A 403 -2.27 8.25 -19.68
CA GLU A 403 -1.89 8.85 -20.97
C GLU A 403 -0.59 9.65 -20.86
N ILE A 404 -0.27 10.17 -19.66
CA ILE A 404 0.95 10.94 -19.38
C ILE A 404 2.05 10.02 -18.84
N PHE A 405 1.69 9.15 -17.90
CA PHE A 405 2.58 8.20 -17.23
C PHE A 405 2.03 6.77 -17.43
N PRO A 406 2.43 6.07 -18.51
CA PRO A 406 1.97 4.69 -18.76
C PRO A 406 2.31 3.76 -17.60
N GLU A 407 1.41 2.87 -17.19
CA GLU A 407 1.58 2.04 -15.97
C GLU A 407 1.78 2.93 -14.70
N PRO A 408 0.82 3.82 -14.39
CA PRO A 408 1.02 4.90 -13.41
C PRO A 408 1.28 4.44 -11.98
N TYR A 409 0.98 3.18 -11.64
CA TYR A 409 1.20 2.61 -10.31
C TYR A 409 2.49 1.79 -10.17
N GLU A 410 3.28 1.66 -11.24
CA GLU A 410 4.58 1.00 -11.20
C GLU A 410 5.68 2.02 -10.87
N PHE A 411 6.55 1.68 -9.91
CA PHE A 411 7.70 2.49 -9.54
C PHE A 411 8.83 2.28 -10.55
N ARG A 412 8.97 3.23 -11.48
CA ARG A 412 9.93 3.16 -12.58
C ARG A 412 10.71 4.47 -12.77
N PRO A 413 11.88 4.62 -12.12
CA PRO A 413 12.74 5.80 -12.27
C PRO A 413 13.09 6.14 -13.73
N GLU A 414 13.18 5.14 -14.60
CA GLU A 414 13.52 5.28 -16.02
C GLU A 414 12.59 6.22 -16.80
N ARG A 415 11.40 6.54 -16.27
CA ARG A 415 10.50 7.57 -16.83
C ARG A 415 11.16 8.95 -16.94
N PHE A 416 12.10 9.22 -16.03
CA PHE A 416 12.80 10.49 -15.91
C PHE A 416 14.22 10.43 -16.46
N LEU A 417 14.52 9.45 -17.31
CA LEU A 417 15.79 9.35 -18.01
C LEU A 417 15.58 9.36 -19.52
N GLU A 418 16.48 10.00 -20.23
CA GLU A 418 16.61 9.87 -21.67
C GLU A 418 17.35 8.57 -22.02
N SER A 419 17.38 8.19 -23.30
CA SER A 419 18.06 6.96 -23.76
C SER A 419 19.56 6.94 -23.49
N ASP A 420 20.19 8.11 -23.31
CA ASP A 420 21.61 8.25 -22.97
C ASP A 420 21.88 8.26 -21.45
N GLY A 421 20.84 8.10 -20.62
CA GLY A 421 20.94 8.14 -19.16
C GLY A 421 20.98 9.55 -18.56
N SER A 422 20.82 10.60 -19.36
CA SER A 422 20.64 11.96 -18.85
C SER A 422 19.25 12.16 -18.21
N LEU A 423 19.16 13.08 -17.25
CA LEU A 423 17.90 13.36 -16.56
C LEU A 423 16.92 14.07 -17.50
N LYS A 424 15.78 13.43 -17.75
CA LYS A 424 14.67 13.96 -18.55
C LYS A 424 13.82 14.93 -17.73
N LYS A 425 13.55 16.10 -18.30
CA LYS A 425 12.59 17.05 -17.73
C LYS A 425 11.17 16.70 -18.20
N VAL A 426 10.30 16.37 -17.25
CA VAL A 426 8.88 16.10 -17.49
C VAL A 426 8.08 17.24 -16.89
N GLU A 427 7.31 17.97 -17.71
CA GLU A 427 6.58 19.15 -17.25
C GLU A 427 5.39 18.77 -16.35
N GLU A 428 4.83 17.58 -16.55
CA GLU A 428 3.70 17.01 -15.83
C GLU A 428 4.04 16.49 -14.43
N LEU A 429 5.35 16.42 -14.10
CA LEU A 429 5.80 16.15 -12.74
C LEU A 429 5.70 17.43 -11.89
N VAL A 430 4.57 17.61 -11.22
CA VAL A 430 4.25 18.84 -10.47
C VAL A 430 3.94 18.59 -8.98
N PRO A 431 4.79 17.88 -8.22
CA PRO A 431 4.54 17.59 -6.79
C PRO A 431 4.49 18.85 -5.91
N PHE A 432 5.04 19.97 -6.40
CA PHE A 432 5.05 21.27 -5.72
C PHE A 432 3.95 22.24 -6.22
N SER A 433 2.98 21.73 -6.99
CA SER A 433 2.02 22.52 -7.74
C SER A 433 2.71 23.48 -8.72
N ILE A 434 1.98 24.44 -9.29
CA ILE A 434 2.48 25.40 -10.28
C ILE A 434 1.90 26.81 -10.08
N GLY A 435 2.49 27.79 -10.76
CA GLY A 435 1.96 29.15 -10.84
C GLY A 435 2.28 30.03 -9.63
N LYS A 436 1.53 31.12 -9.44
CA LYS A 436 1.85 32.14 -8.41
C LYS A 436 1.81 31.61 -6.97
N ARG A 437 1.09 30.51 -6.74
CA ARG A 437 0.92 29.83 -5.45
C ARG A 437 1.73 28.53 -5.33
N GLN A 438 2.66 28.28 -6.26
CA GLN A 438 3.61 27.16 -6.18
C GLN A 438 4.31 27.11 -4.82
N CYS A 439 4.66 25.91 -4.36
CA CYS A 439 5.29 25.70 -3.06
C CYS A 439 6.45 26.67 -2.85
N LEU A 440 6.45 27.38 -1.71
CA LEU A 440 7.54 28.31 -1.38
C LEU A 440 8.84 27.58 -1.03
N GLY A 441 8.74 26.34 -0.52
CA GLY A 441 9.84 25.53 -0.01
C GLY A 441 10.43 24.55 -1.03
N GLU A 442 10.03 24.60 -2.31
CA GLU A 442 10.49 23.63 -3.32
C GLU A 442 12.02 23.52 -3.39
N GLY A 443 12.72 24.66 -3.34
CA GLY A 443 14.18 24.69 -3.37
C GLY A 443 14.81 23.94 -2.18
N LEU A 444 14.27 24.13 -0.98
CA LEU A 444 14.72 23.47 0.24
C LEU A 444 14.40 21.97 0.19
N ALA A 445 13.15 21.62 -0.10
CA ALA A 445 12.72 20.23 -0.18
C ALA A 445 13.53 19.42 -1.20
N ARG A 446 13.80 19.97 -2.40
CA ARG A 446 14.64 19.27 -3.40
C ARG A 446 16.09 19.08 -2.94
N MET A 447 16.62 19.99 -2.14
CA MET A 447 17.96 19.89 -1.56
C MET A 447 17.98 18.82 -0.47
N GLU A 448 17.06 18.88 0.48
CA GLU A 448 16.91 17.90 1.55
C GLU A 448 16.71 16.49 0.99
N LEU A 449 15.75 16.32 0.07
CA LEU A 449 15.48 15.03 -0.56
C LEU A 449 16.73 14.43 -1.20
N PHE A 450 17.47 15.24 -1.96
CA PHE A 450 18.70 14.77 -2.59
C PHE A 450 19.79 14.43 -1.56
N LEU A 451 20.07 15.32 -0.61
CA LEU A 451 21.17 15.14 0.33
C LEU A 451 20.92 14.00 1.32
N PHE A 452 19.71 13.90 1.89
CA PHE A 452 19.36 12.80 2.80
C PHE A 452 19.33 11.47 2.06
N PHE A 453 18.63 11.38 0.93
CA PHE A 453 18.51 10.14 0.18
C PHE A 453 19.88 9.63 -0.29
N SER A 454 20.66 10.49 -0.96
CA SER A 454 21.96 10.08 -1.52
C SER A 454 22.93 9.67 -0.42
N ASN A 455 23.03 10.44 0.67
CA ASN A 455 23.96 10.11 1.75
C ASN A 455 23.52 8.89 2.56
N LEU A 456 22.22 8.65 2.71
CA LEU A 456 21.71 7.45 3.37
C LEU A 456 22.18 6.19 2.64
N PHE A 457 21.93 6.09 1.33
CA PHE A 457 22.37 4.93 0.53
C PHE A 457 23.88 4.90 0.34
N ASN A 458 24.57 6.05 0.30
CA ASN A 458 26.04 6.07 0.21
C ASN A 458 26.74 5.58 1.50
N LYS A 459 26.05 5.59 2.65
CA LYS A 459 26.65 5.21 3.95
C LYS A 459 26.21 3.86 4.47
N PHE A 460 25.07 3.34 4.01
CA PHE A 460 24.47 2.14 4.57
C PHE A 460 23.99 1.19 3.48
N TYR A 461 24.20 -0.10 3.73
CA TYR A 461 23.43 -1.16 3.09
C TYR A 461 22.12 -1.34 3.87
N ILE A 462 20.99 -1.15 3.21
CA ILE A 462 19.68 -1.09 3.87
C ILE A 462 18.79 -2.21 3.34
N GLN A 463 18.10 -2.88 4.25
CA GLN A 463 17.13 -3.92 3.96
C GLN A 463 15.96 -3.83 4.95
N PHE A 464 14.83 -4.45 4.62
CA PHE A 464 13.75 -4.60 5.60
C PHE A 464 14.20 -5.49 6.76
N HIS A 465 13.89 -5.08 7.99
CA HIS A 465 13.98 -5.96 9.15
C HIS A 465 12.93 -7.08 9.04
N GLU A 466 13.27 -8.29 9.51
CA GLU A 466 12.45 -9.50 9.39
C GLU A 466 11.06 -9.37 10.06
N SER A 467 10.95 -8.54 11.10
CA SER A 467 9.69 -8.27 11.79
C SER A 467 8.73 -7.34 11.03
N ASN A 468 9.18 -6.71 9.94
CA ASN A 468 8.30 -5.82 9.18
C ASN A 468 7.19 -6.64 8.50
N PRO A 469 5.92 -6.26 8.68
CA PRO A 469 4.83 -6.92 7.98
C PRO A 469 5.05 -6.77 6.47
N SER A 470 4.79 -7.83 5.71
CA SER A 470 4.88 -7.78 4.26
C SER A 470 4.09 -6.56 3.75
N PRO A 471 4.73 -5.62 3.04
CA PRO A 471 4.10 -4.37 2.57
C PRO A 471 2.90 -4.63 1.64
N LYS A 472 2.71 -5.89 1.23
CA LYS A 472 1.56 -6.38 0.50
C LYS A 472 0.34 -6.63 1.38
N GLY A 473 0.34 -6.32 2.69
CA GLY A 473 -0.78 -6.44 3.65
C GLY A 473 -1.14 -7.90 4.01
N PRO A 474 -2.08 -8.12 4.96
CA PRO A 474 -2.35 -9.46 5.53
C PRO A 474 -3.13 -10.41 4.61
N TYR A 475 -3.52 -9.96 3.42
CA TYR A 475 -4.39 -10.72 2.51
C TYR A 475 -3.56 -11.31 1.39
N GLY A 476 -3.63 -12.64 1.28
CA GLY A 476 -3.02 -13.42 0.23
C GLY A 476 -3.77 -13.27 -1.10
N ILE A 477 -3.42 -14.10 -2.09
CA ILE A 477 -4.06 -14.15 -3.39
C ILE A 477 -5.56 -14.52 -3.29
N VAL A 478 -5.93 -15.33 -2.30
CA VAL A 478 -7.31 -15.81 -2.11
C VAL A 478 -8.23 -14.67 -1.65
N GLU A 479 -7.79 -13.88 -0.67
CA GLU A 479 -8.58 -12.81 -0.04
C GLU A 479 -8.36 -11.43 -0.68
N SER A 480 -7.39 -11.28 -1.58
CA SER A 480 -7.16 -10.00 -2.26
C SER A 480 -8.20 -9.71 -3.33
N HIS A 481 -8.45 -8.41 -3.55
CA HIS A 481 -9.37 -7.89 -4.58
C HIS A 481 -8.74 -6.74 -5.37
N GLY A 482 -9.34 -6.40 -6.52
CA GLY A 482 -8.90 -5.28 -7.35
C GLY A 482 -7.46 -5.37 -7.85
N ASP A 483 -6.76 -4.24 -7.91
CA ASP A 483 -5.38 -4.14 -8.44
C ASP A 483 -4.38 -4.96 -7.63
N ARG A 484 -4.59 -5.06 -6.31
CA ARG A 484 -3.74 -5.85 -5.42
C ARG A 484 -3.77 -7.33 -5.80
N TRP A 485 -4.96 -7.87 -6.06
CA TRP A 485 -5.11 -9.22 -6.57
C TRP A 485 -4.39 -9.40 -7.91
N VAL A 486 -4.52 -8.43 -8.83
CA VAL A 486 -3.84 -8.48 -10.14
C VAL A 486 -2.31 -8.51 -9.96
N GLN A 487 -1.77 -7.67 -9.09
CA GLN A 487 -0.32 -7.58 -8.83
C GLN A 487 0.22 -8.84 -8.14
N GLN A 488 -0.41 -9.28 -7.05
CA GLN A 488 0.00 -10.48 -6.32
C GLN A 488 -0.10 -11.73 -7.22
N ARG A 489 -1.17 -11.84 -8.01
CA ARG A 489 -1.34 -12.94 -8.97
C ARG A 489 -0.26 -12.92 -10.07
N ARG A 490 0.02 -11.76 -10.67
CA ARG A 490 1.06 -11.64 -11.71
C ARG A 490 2.44 -11.99 -11.16
N PHE A 491 2.75 -11.48 -9.96
CA PHE A 491 4.00 -11.79 -9.27
C PHE A 491 4.13 -13.28 -9.01
N ALA A 492 3.13 -13.92 -8.39
CA ALA A 492 3.16 -15.36 -8.09
C ALA A 492 3.28 -16.20 -9.37
N LEU A 493 2.55 -15.87 -10.44
CA LEU A 493 2.69 -16.56 -11.73
C LEU A 493 4.09 -16.41 -12.33
N HIS A 494 4.70 -15.23 -12.22
CA HIS A 494 6.04 -14.98 -12.73
C HIS A 494 7.07 -15.81 -11.96
N ILE A 495 7.03 -15.74 -10.63
CA ILE A 495 7.93 -16.48 -9.74
C ILE A 495 7.79 -18.00 -9.93
N LEU A 496 6.56 -18.53 -9.98
CA LEU A 496 6.33 -19.95 -10.21
C LEU A 496 6.92 -20.42 -11.55
N LYS A 497 6.81 -19.62 -12.61
CA LYS A 497 7.42 -19.92 -13.92
C LYS A 497 8.94 -19.90 -13.89
N ASP A 498 9.54 -18.98 -13.13
CA ASP A 498 10.99 -18.90 -12.96
C ASP A 498 11.51 -20.12 -12.20
N PHE A 499 10.78 -20.59 -11.18
CA PHE A 499 11.09 -21.81 -10.46
C PHE A 499 10.80 -23.12 -11.22
N GLY A 500 10.32 -23.01 -12.46
CA GLY A 500 10.19 -24.12 -13.39
C GLY A 500 8.77 -24.58 -13.69
N LEU A 501 7.72 -23.90 -13.18
CA LEU A 501 6.34 -24.30 -13.44
C LEU A 501 6.06 -24.34 -14.95
N GLY A 502 5.72 -25.52 -15.47
CA GLY A 502 5.52 -25.75 -16.90
C GLY A 502 6.81 -26.03 -17.70
N LYS A 503 7.94 -26.25 -17.03
CA LYS A 503 9.24 -26.68 -17.61
C LYS A 503 9.65 -28.04 -17.04
N ASN A 504 10.55 -28.73 -17.75
CA ASN A 504 11.10 -30.04 -17.32
C ASN A 504 11.74 -30.01 -15.92
N LEU A 505 12.31 -28.86 -15.51
CA LEU A 505 12.91 -28.70 -14.19
C LEU A 505 11.94 -28.98 -13.03
N MET A 506 10.65 -28.64 -13.19
CA MET A 506 9.66 -28.92 -12.14
C MET A 506 9.33 -30.41 -12.06
N GLU A 507 9.26 -31.06 -13.21
CA GLU A 507 9.07 -32.51 -13.27
C GLU A 507 10.23 -33.24 -12.59
N GLU A 508 11.48 -32.83 -12.83
CA GLU A 508 12.66 -33.40 -12.16
C GLU A 508 12.56 -33.31 -10.63
N LYS A 509 12.10 -32.16 -10.10
CA LYS A 509 11.88 -31.98 -8.66
C LYS A 509 10.79 -32.90 -8.12
N VAL A 510 9.66 -33.02 -8.81
CA VAL A 510 8.57 -33.93 -8.42
C VAL A 510 9.04 -35.38 -8.48
N LEU A 511 9.75 -35.78 -9.54
CA LEU A 511 10.28 -37.14 -9.69
C LEU A 511 11.31 -37.49 -8.61
N SER A 512 12.12 -36.52 -8.17
CA SER A 512 13.03 -36.69 -7.03
C SER A 512 12.26 -37.06 -5.76
N GLU A 513 11.16 -36.36 -5.46
CA GLU A 513 10.34 -36.68 -4.28
C GLU A 513 9.54 -37.98 -4.45
N VAL A 514 9.06 -38.30 -5.65
CA VAL A 514 8.44 -39.61 -5.95
C VAL A 514 9.44 -40.74 -5.72
N THR A 515 10.70 -40.57 -6.16
CA THR A 515 11.75 -41.58 -6.00
C THR A 515 12.09 -41.79 -4.52
N ALA A 516 12.27 -40.70 -3.77
CA ALA A 516 12.51 -40.78 -2.33
C ALA A 516 11.34 -41.44 -1.57
N MET A 517 10.09 -41.15 -1.98
CA MET A 517 8.90 -41.81 -1.42
C MET A 517 8.92 -43.32 -1.66
N ILE A 518 9.25 -43.76 -2.88
CA ILE A 518 9.36 -45.18 -3.24
C ILE A 518 10.44 -45.87 -2.40
N GLU A 519 11.64 -45.27 -2.30
CA GLU A 519 12.74 -45.80 -1.50
C GLU A 519 12.36 -45.94 -0.01
N SER A 520 11.64 -44.95 0.53
CA SER A 520 11.12 -44.99 1.90
C SER A 520 10.12 -46.14 2.12
N ILE A 521 9.22 -46.37 1.17
CA ILE A 521 8.28 -47.51 1.18
C ILE A 521 9.05 -48.84 1.15
N GLN A 522 10.07 -48.98 0.29
CA GLN A 522 10.86 -50.21 0.17
C GLN A 522 11.63 -50.54 1.45
N LYS A 523 12.02 -49.53 2.21
CA LYS A 523 12.71 -49.68 3.50
C LYS A 523 11.75 -50.09 4.62
N ASN A 524 10.51 -49.58 4.62
CA ASN A 524 9.52 -49.76 5.67
C ASN A 524 8.35 -50.67 5.22
N LYS A 525 8.67 -51.94 4.90
CA LYS A 525 7.81 -52.89 4.15
C LYS A 525 6.48 -53.28 4.80
N GLU A 526 6.25 -52.99 6.09
CA GLU A 526 5.02 -53.33 6.80
C GLU A 526 4.58 -52.14 7.67
N ASP A 527 3.33 -51.71 7.50
CA ASP A 527 2.64 -50.63 8.25
C ASP A 527 2.97 -49.16 7.85
N ILE A 528 2.48 -48.74 6.68
CA ILE A 528 2.70 -47.38 6.14
C ILE A 528 1.48 -46.48 6.35
N ASP A 529 1.69 -45.33 7.01
CA ASP A 529 0.72 -44.22 7.04
C ASP A 529 0.86 -43.38 5.76
N LEU A 530 0.02 -43.71 4.79
CA LEU A 530 -0.04 -43.08 3.48
C LEU A 530 -0.36 -41.59 3.51
N GLN A 531 -1.16 -41.12 4.46
CA GLN A 531 -1.53 -39.71 4.52
C GLN A 531 -0.31 -38.87 4.91
N ASN A 532 0.43 -39.32 5.93
CA ASN A 532 1.67 -38.65 6.33
C ASN A 532 2.73 -38.72 5.23
N LEU A 533 2.81 -39.85 4.52
CA LEU A 533 3.74 -40.01 3.40
C LEU A 533 3.43 -39.04 2.25
N PHE A 534 2.18 -38.96 1.81
CA PHE A 534 1.79 -37.98 0.77
C PHE A 534 1.95 -36.54 1.25
N ASP A 535 1.59 -36.24 2.49
CA ASP A 535 1.77 -34.91 3.05
C ASP A 535 3.26 -34.52 3.07
N ALA A 536 4.15 -35.43 3.48
CA ALA A 536 5.58 -35.19 3.47
C ALA A 536 6.14 -35.02 2.05
N SER A 537 5.80 -35.91 1.11
CA SER A 537 6.35 -35.87 -0.25
C SER A 537 5.81 -34.70 -1.08
N VAL A 538 4.51 -34.44 -1.04
CA VAL A 538 3.91 -33.27 -1.73
C VAL A 538 4.35 -31.98 -1.03
N GLY A 539 4.40 -31.98 0.30
CA GLY A 539 4.88 -30.84 1.08
C GLY A 539 6.33 -30.50 0.80
N SER A 540 7.19 -31.49 0.60
CA SER A 540 8.58 -31.30 0.19
C SER A 540 8.68 -30.55 -1.14
N VAL A 541 7.90 -30.92 -2.17
CA VAL A 541 7.87 -30.21 -3.46
C VAL A 541 7.48 -28.73 -3.26
N ILE A 542 6.44 -28.47 -2.49
CA ILE A 542 5.93 -27.13 -2.23
C ILE A 542 6.90 -26.30 -1.39
N ASN A 543 7.54 -26.91 -0.39
CA ASN A 543 8.50 -26.24 0.48
C ASN A 543 9.81 -25.89 -0.26
N ILE A 544 10.26 -26.76 -1.17
CA ILE A 544 11.37 -26.43 -2.08
C ILE A 544 11.01 -25.21 -2.93
N LEU A 545 9.75 -25.11 -3.38
CA LEU A 545 9.29 -23.99 -4.20
C LEU A 545 9.13 -22.68 -3.44
N LEU A 546 8.62 -22.74 -2.22
CA LEU A 546 8.27 -21.54 -1.44
C LEU A 546 9.41 -21.07 -0.53
N PHE A 547 10.15 -22.02 0.04
CA PHE A 547 11.15 -21.76 1.08
C PHE A 547 12.56 -22.24 0.69
N GLY A 548 12.71 -22.93 -0.44
CA GLY A 548 14.00 -23.50 -0.85
C GLY A 548 14.49 -24.63 0.06
N TYR A 549 13.61 -25.19 0.89
CA TYR A 549 13.95 -26.19 1.91
C TYR A 549 13.21 -27.50 1.67
N ARG A 550 13.93 -28.61 1.83
CA ARG A 550 13.41 -29.98 1.68
C ARG A 550 13.16 -30.59 3.05
N TYR A 551 11.99 -31.19 3.24
CA TYR A 551 11.71 -32.02 4.41
C TYR A 551 11.83 -33.50 4.02
N ASP A 552 12.57 -34.28 4.80
CA ASP A 552 12.81 -35.71 4.63
C ASP A 552 12.59 -36.49 5.95
N GLU A 553 12.96 -37.77 5.98
CA GLU A 553 12.80 -38.64 7.17
C GLU A 553 13.55 -38.11 8.42
N THR A 554 14.52 -37.20 8.27
CA THR A 554 15.36 -36.69 9.37
C THR A 554 14.79 -35.44 10.05
N ASN A 555 13.87 -34.73 9.40
CA ASN A 555 13.27 -33.48 9.90
C ASN A 555 11.72 -33.52 9.88
N THR A 556 11.14 -34.73 9.92
CA THR A 556 9.69 -34.96 9.90
C THR A 556 8.95 -34.29 11.07
N GLU A 557 9.56 -34.17 12.26
CA GLU A 557 8.94 -33.48 13.39
C GLU A 557 8.75 -31.97 13.12
N GLU A 558 9.76 -31.30 12.58
CA GLU A 558 9.68 -29.88 12.18
C GLU A 558 8.60 -29.66 11.11
N PHE A 559 8.48 -30.59 10.16
CA PHE A 559 7.43 -30.55 9.14
C PHE A 559 6.03 -30.65 9.76
N LEU A 560 5.84 -31.57 10.71
CA LEU A 560 4.56 -31.75 11.39
C LEU A 560 4.20 -30.54 12.27
N GLU A 561 5.18 -29.90 12.91
CA GLU A 561 4.97 -28.63 13.62
C GLU A 561 4.53 -27.53 12.67
N LEU A 562 5.23 -27.33 11.55
CA LEU A 562 4.86 -26.37 10.52
C LEU A 562 3.44 -26.63 10.00
N LYS A 563 3.11 -27.89 9.68
CA LYS A 563 1.77 -28.28 9.23
C LYS A 563 0.69 -27.99 10.26
N ASN A 564 0.96 -28.24 11.54
CA ASN A 564 0.02 -27.94 12.63
C ASN A 564 -0.19 -26.43 12.79
N LEU A 565 0.89 -25.65 12.70
CA LEU A 565 0.86 -24.19 12.75
C LEU A 565 0.04 -23.62 11.58
N MET A 566 0.28 -24.10 10.36
CA MET A 566 -0.43 -23.66 9.15
C MET A 566 -1.92 -24.03 9.15
N ASN A 567 -2.30 -25.14 9.79
CA ASN A 567 -3.70 -25.60 9.88
C ASN A 567 -4.51 -24.97 11.01
N LYS A 568 -3.86 -24.37 12.01
CA LYS A 568 -4.52 -23.79 13.19
C LYS A 568 -5.47 -22.62 12.84
N PRO A 569 -5.12 -21.65 11.98
CA PRO A 569 -6.04 -20.57 11.60
C PRO A 569 -7.31 -21.10 10.93
N PHE A 570 -7.20 -22.11 10.06
CA PHE A 570 -8.36 -22.65 9.36
C PHE A 570 -9.33 -23.38 10.28
N LYS A 571 -8.82 -24.18 11.23
CA LYS A 571 -9.67 -24.80 12.26
C LYS A 571 -10.47 -23.75 13.04
N GLN A 572 -9.83 -22.63 13.38
CA GLN A 572 -10.50 -21.51 14.06
C GLN A 572 -11.55 -20.83 13.17
N THR A 573 -11.29 -20.66 11.88
CA THR A 573 -12.27 -20.06 10.94
C THR A 573 -13.44 -20.99 10.59
N ALA A 574 -13.22 -22.31 10.61
CA ALA A 574 -14.24 -23.31 10.31
C ALA A 574 -15.22 -23.53 11.48
N GLU A 575 -14.87 -23.10 12.69
CA GLU A 575 -15.80 -23.08 13.82
C GLU A 575 -16.93 -22.05 13.59
N PRO A 576 -18.15 -22.30 14.10
CA PRO A 576 -19.29 -21.39 13.93
C PRO A 576 -19.00 -19.94 14.36
N ILE A 577 -18.20 -19.76 15.42
CA ILE A 577 -17.79 -18.43 15.92
C ILE A 577 -16.81 -17.76 14.96
N GLY A 578 -15.83 -18.50 14.43
CA GLY A 578 -14.88 -17.98 13.44
C GLY A 578 -15.58 -17.54 12.14
N ALA A 579 -16.49 -18.38 11.63
CA ALA A 579 -17.30 -18.04 10.46
C ALA A 579 -18.16 -16.79 10.70
N MET A 580 -18.73 -16.64 11.90
CA MET A 580 -19.52 -15.46 12.28
C MET A 580 -18.65 -14.20 12.37
N LEU A 581 -17.41 -14.30 12.86
CA LEU A 581 -16.45 -13.19 12.91
C LEU A 581 -16.01 -12.73 11.52
N ILE A 582 -15.87 -13.64 10.56
CA ILE A 582 -15.56 -13.31 9.16
C ILE A 582 -16.73 -12.57 8.51
N MET A 583 -17.95 -13.10 8.67
CA MET A 583 -19.14 -12.48 8.08
C MET A 583 -19.51 -11.14 8.72
N TYR A 584 -19.21 -10.98 10.01
CA TYR A 584 -19.56 -9.79 10.79
C TYR A 584 -18.36 -9.32 11.64
N PRO A 585 -17.37 -8.65 11.02
CA PRO A 585 -16.13 -8.25 11.70
C PRO A 585 -16.33 -7.34 12.91
N TRP A 586 -17.47 -6.65 12.99
CA TRP A 586 -17.84 -5.81 14.13
C TRP A 586 -18.14 -6.61 15.40
N ILE A 587 -18.53 -7.88 15.30
CA ILE A 587 -18.84 -8.77 16.43
C ILE A 587 -17.56 -9.09 17.22
N GLY A 588 -16.40 -9.15 16.57
CA GLY A 588 -15.09 -9.33 17.22
C GLY A 588 -14.66 -8.15 18.08
N LYS A 589 -15.37 -7.02 18.02
CA LYS A 589 -15.15 -5.85 18.91
C LYS A 589 -15.91 -5.97 20.24
N LEU A 590 -16.73 -7.01 20.42
CA LEU A 590 -17.46 -7.24 21.67
C LEU A 590 -16.49 -7.75 22.76
N PRO A 591 -16.58 -7.24 24.01
CA PRO A 591 -15.68 -7.62 25.10
C PRO A 591 -15.64 -9.12 25.43
N ILE A 592 -16.71 -9.85 25.14
CA ILE A 592 -16.82 -11.31 25.38
C ILE A 592 -15.99 -12.12 24.37
N LEU A 593 -15.72 -11.56 23.20
CA LEU A 593 -15.00 -12.23 22.11
C LEU A 593 -13.57 -11.69 21.92
N SER A 594 -13.10 -10.81 22.82
CA SER A 594 -11.74 -10.24 22.78
C SER A 594 -10.61 -11.26 22.95
N GLY A 595 -10.95 -12.50 23.36
CA GLY A 595 -10.03 -13.64 23.41
C GLY A 595 -9.75 -14.28 22.04
N TYR A 596 -10.62 -14.09 21.04
CA TYR A 596 -10.32 -14.37 19.64
C TYR A 596 -9.44 -13.24 19.10
N LYS A 597 -8.17 -13.20 19.53
CA LYS A 597 -7.18 -12.26 18.99
C LYS A 597 -7.00 -12.51 17.49
N LYS A 598 -6.78 -11.42 16.74
CA LYS A 598 -6.26 -11.40 15.36
C LYS A 598 -5.30 -12.57 15.15
N SER A 599 -5.64 -13.45 14.21
CA SER A 599 -4.92 -14.68 13.92
C SER A 599 -3.43 -14.41 13.69
N GLU A 600 -2.59 -15.37 14.10
CA GLU A 600 -1.16 -15.49 13.74
C GLU A 600 -0.91 -15.41 12.20
N MET A 601 -1.97 -15.36 11.36
CA MET A 601 -1.91 -15.02 9.92
C MET A 601 -1.21 -13.69 9.61
N GLU A 602 -1.23 -12.68 10.50
CA GLU A 602 -0.54 -11.41 10.20
C GLU A 602 1.00 -11.56 10.13
N GLN A 603 1.55 -12.66 10.66
CA GLN A 603 3.00 -12.93 10.71
C GLN A 603 3.52 -13.78 9.55
N LEU A 604 2.65 -14.50 8.83
CA LEU A 604 3.03 -15.32 7.68
C LEU A 604 2.88 -14.49 6.39
N ASP A 605 3.82 -14.62 5.44
CA ASP A 605 3.62 -14.04 4.10
C ASP A 605 2.37 -14.69 3.49
N SER A 606 1.29 -13.92 3.45
CA SER A 606 -0.06 -14.37 3.07
C SER A 606 -0.11 -15.01 1.67
N VAL A 607 0.84 -14.70 0.77
CA VAL A 607 0.92 -15.36 -0.54
C VAL A 607 1.57 -16.75 -0.44
N CYS A 608 2.67 -16.88 0.31
CA CYS A 608 3.30 -18.18 0.55
C CYS A 608 2.36 -19.10 1.33
N PHE A 609 1.63 -18.55 2.30
CA PHE A 609 0.57 -19.28 3.01
C PHE A 609 -0.49 -19.84 2.04
N ASP A 610 -1.06 -18.99 1.18
CA ASP A 610 -2.06 -19.42 0.20
C ASP A 610 -1.55 -20.52 -0.75
N LEU A 611 -0.32 -20.36 -1.26
CA LEU A 611 0.29 -21.36 -2.16
C LEU A 611 0.61 -22.66 -1.42
N TRP A 612 1.09 -22.57 -0.19
CA TRP A 612 1.43 -23.73 0.64
C TRP A 612 0.19 -24.55 0.95
N VAL A 613 -0.86 -23.88 1.46
CA VAL A 613 -2.14 -24.50 1.80
C VAL A 613 -2.80 -25.09 0.54
N ALA A 614 -2.77 -24.37 -0.58
CA ALA A 614 -3.34 -24.87 -1.83
C ALA A 614 -2.68 -26.19 -2.25
N GLY A 615 -1.35 -26.28 -2.25
CA GLY A 615 -0.70 -27.52 -2.65
C GLY A 615 -0.85 -28.65 -1.60
N MET A 616 -0.71 -28.33 -0.31
CA MET A 616 -0.76 -29.32 0.77
C MET A 616 -2.16 -29.90 0.98
N GLU A 617 -3.15 -29.05 1.20
CA GLU A 617 -4.48 -29.47 1.62
C GLU A 617 -5.39 -29.86 0.44
N THR A 618 -4.97 -29.61 -0.81
CA THR A 618 -5.74 -30.05 -1.99
C THR A 618 -5.06 -31.19 -2.73
N THR A 619 -3.77 -31.11 -3.10
CA THR A 619 -3.11 -32.16 -3.88
C THR A 619 -2.94 -33.44 -3.07
N SER A 620 -2.37 -33.38 -1.86
CA SER A 620 -2.14 -34.56 -1.02
C SER A 620 -3.45 -35.28 -0.68
N ASN A 621 -4.49 -34.54 -0.28
CA ASN A 621 -5.80 -35.12 0.00
C ASN A 621 -6.44 -35.74 -1.25
N THR A 622 -6.23 -35.16 -2.44
CA THR A 622 -6.75 -35.74 -3.70
C THR A 622 -6.02 -37.04 -4.06
N LEU A 623 -4.70 -37.13 -3.86
CA LEU A 623 -3.95 -38.38 -3.98
C LEU A 623 -4.50 -39.45 -3.04
N TYR A 624 -4.72 -39.08 -1.78
CA TYR A 624 -5.23 -39.97 -0.76
C TYR A 624 -6.64 -40.51 -1.08
N TRP A 625 -7.55 -39.63 -1.52
CA TRP A 625 -8.89 -40.03 -1.97
C TRP A 625 -8.85 -40.91 -3.21
N SER A 626 -8.03 -40.56 -4.21
CA SER A 626 -7.90 -41.35 -5.44
C SER A 626 -7.45 -42.77 -5.11
N LEU A 627 -6.48 -42.91 -4.20
CA LEU A 627 -5.97 -44.20 -3.75
C LEU A 627 -7.05 -44.99 -3.00
N LEU A 628 -7.73 -44.37 -2.04
CA LEU A 628 -8.82 -45.01 -1.30
C LEU A 628 -9.90 -45.55 -2.23
N TYR A 629 -10.33 -44.76 -3.21
CA TYR A 629 -11.37 -45.18 -4.14
C TYR A 629 -10.92 -46.30 -5.09
N VAL A 630 -9.68 -46.29 -5.56
CA VAL A 630 -9.16 -47.42 -6.35
C VAL A 630 -9.10 -48.70 -5.52
N LEU A 631 -8.60 -48.63 -4.28
CA LEU A 631 -8.49 -49.80 -3.41
C LEU A 631 -9.86 -50.37 -3.00
N LEU A 632 -10.86 -49.50 -2.82
CA LEU A 632 -12.24 -49.92 -2.56
C LEU A 632 -12.92 -50.57 -3.78
N ASN A 633 -12.33 -50.46 -4.98
CA ASN A 633 -12.92 -50.95 -6.24
C ASN A 633 -11.93 -51.89 -6.97
N PRO A 634 -11.88 -53.19 -6.61
CA PRO A 634 -10.89 -54.14 -7.14
C PRO A 634 -10.82 -54.22 -8.67
N LYS A 635 -11.95 -54.07 -9.37
CA LYS A 635 -11.99 -54.04 -10.84
C LYS A 635 -11.27 -52.83 -11.44
N VAL A 636 -11.33 -51.68 -10.76
CA VAL A 636 -10.61 -50.48 -11.17
C VAL A 636 -9.12 -50.66 -10.91
N LEU A 637 -8.76 -51.21 -9.75
CA LEU A 637 -7.37 -51.53 -9.40
C LEU A 637 -6.74 -52.48 -10.43
N GLU A 638 -7.43 -53.57 -10.78
CA GLU A 638 -6.98 -54.53 -11.79
C GLU A 638 -6.70 -53.84 -13.13
N ARG A 639 -7.63 -53.01 -13.61
CA ARG A 639 -7.46 -52.24 -14.85
C ARG A 639 -6.31 -51.24 -14.82
N VAL A 640 -6.10 -50.56 -13.68
CA VAL A 640 -4.96 -49.65 -13.51
C VAL A 640 -3.64 -50.43 -13.62
N CYS A 641 -3.55 -51.58 -12.95
CA CYS A 641 -2.38 -52.46 -13.02
C CYS A 641 -2.16 -53.01 -14.43
N GLU A 642 -3.21 -53.49 -15.10
CA GLU A 642 -3.17 -53.98 -16.48
C GLU A 642 -2.72 -52.89 -17.47
N GLU A 643 -3.23 -51.66 -17.34
CA GLU A 643 -2.82 -50.54 -18.20
C GLU A 643 -1.34 -50.24 -18.02
N LEU A 644 -0.83 -50.22 -16.79
CA LEU A 644 0.59 -50.02 -16.51
C LEU A 644 1.46 -51.13 -17.11
N ASP A 645 1.07 -52.39 -16.91
CA ASP A 645 1.83 -53.55 -17.38
C ASP A 645 1.89 -53.60 -18.90
N THR A 646 0.78 -53.25 -19.57
CA THR A 646 0.69 -53.31 -21.03
C THR A 646 1.29 -52.09 -21.73
N LYS A 647 1.22 -50.90 -21.13
CA LYS A 647 1.64 -49.64 -21.78
C LYS A 647 3.03 -49.15 -21.39
N ILE A 648 3.48 -49.44 -20.17
CA ILE A 648 4.77 -48.97 -19.65
C ILE A 648 5.77 -50.12 -19.54
N GLY A 649 5.31 -51.26 -19.03
CA GLY A 649 6.16 -52.39 -18.66
C GLY A 649 6.84 -52.19 -17.29
N SER A 650 7.51 -53.25 -16.84
CA SER A 650 8.11 -53.34 -15.52
C SER A 650 9.50 -52.71 -15.47
N ASP A 651 9.74 -51.85 -14.46
CA ASP A 651 11.05 -51.46 -13.89
C ASP A 651 11.50 -49.99 -14.04
N ARG A 652 10.88 -49.15 -14.88
CA ARG A 652 11.27 -47.71 -14.95
C ARG A 652 10.34 -46.75 -14.22
N ILE A 653 10.87 -45.59 -13.83
CA ILE A 653 10.09 -44.44 -13.33
C ILE A 653 9.27 -43.84 -14.47
N ILE A 654 7.98 -43.60 -14.21
CA ILE A 654 7.02 -42.99 -15.13
C ILE A 654 7.21 -41.48 -15.10
N THR A 655 7.20 -40.87 -16.29
CA THR A 655 7.37 -39.43 -16.52
C THR A 655 6.10 -38.82 -17.13
N THR A 656 5.98 -37.51 -17.18
CA THR A 656 4.80 -36.83 -17.78
C THR A 656 4.64 -37.14 -19.27
N THR A 657 5.71 -37.55 -19.96
CA THR A 657 5.67 -37.97 -21.37
C THR A 657 4.87 -39.27 -21.59
N ASP A 658 4.73 -40.08 -20.55
CA ASP A 658 3.95 -41.32 -20.58
C ASP A 658 2.44 -41.06 -20.43
N ARG A 659 2.06 -39.87 -19.96
CA ARG A 659 0.68 -39.49 -19.64
C ARG A 659 -0.33 -39.71 -20.78
N PRO A 660 -0.04 -39.38 -22.06
CA PRO A 660 -0.99 -39.61 -23.16
C PRO A 660 -1.31 -41.09 -23.41
N ASN A 661 -0.49 -42.01 -22.89
CA ASN A 661 -0.65 -43.45 -23.07
C ASN A 661 -1.38 -44.13 -21.90
N LEU A 662 -1.62 -43.41 -20.79
CA LEU A 662 -2.20 -43.91 -19.54
C LEU A 662 -3.57 -43.26 -19.27
N ASN A 663 -4.53 -43.51 -20.16
CA ASN A 663 -5.83 -42.83 -20.15
C ASN A 663 -6.70 -43.24 -18.95
N TYR A 664 -6.64 -44.51 -18.53
CA TYR A 664 -7.44 -45.02 -17.43
C TYR A 664 -6.95 -44.49 -16.07
N ILE A 665 -5.64 -44.39 -15.88
CA ILE A 665 -5.05 -43.69 -14.73
C ILE A 665 -5.49 -42.22 -14.69
N ASN A 666 -5.39 -41.52 -15.82
CA ASN A 666 -5.83 -40.13 -15.90
C ASN A 666 -7.33 -39.97 -15.59
N ALA A 667 -8.17 -40.91 -16.04
CA ALA A 667 -9.60 -40.91 -15.71
C ALA A 667 -9.81 -41.05 -14.20
N THR A 668 -9.04 -41.92 -13.55
CA THR A 668 -9.13 -42.22 -12.11
C THR A 668 -8.79 -41.03 -11.22
N ILE A 669 -7.73 -40.27 -11.54
CA ILE A 669 -7.29 -39.12 -10.73
C ILE A 669 -8.14 -37.86 -10.92
N ASN A 670 -9.02 -37.82 -11.94
CA ASN A 670 -9.88 -36.68 -12.25
C ASN A 670 -11.29 -36.79 -11.61
N ILE A 671 -11.52 -37.75 -10.71
CA ILE A 671 -12.86 -38.04 -10.15
C ILE A 671 -12.98 -37.54 -8.72
N PHE A 672 -14.09 -36.86 -8.44
CA PHE A 672 -14.52 -36.55 -7.09
C PHE A 672 -15.76 -37.38 -6.75
N PRO A 673 -15.90 -37.85 -5.50
CA PRO A 673 -17.08 -38.59 -5.10
C PRO A 673 -18.31 -37.68 -5.03
N GLU A 674 -19.24 -37.79 -6.00
CA GLU A 674 -20.71 -37.92 -5.80
C GLU A 674 -21.52 -37.97 -7.13
N PRO A 675 -22.72 -38.61 -7.17
CA PRO A 675 -23.47 -39.02 -5.98
C PRO A 675 -23.10 -40.37 -5.35
N TYR A 676 -23.24 -41.53 -6.01
CA TYR A 676 -23.26 -42.80 -5.23
C TYR A 676 -22.37 -43.95 -5.73
N GLU A 677 -21.60 -43.80 -6.82
CA GLU A 677 -20.73 -44.88 -7.30
C GLU A 677 -19.48 -44.37 -8.04
N PHE A 678 -18.31 -44.93 -7.70
CA PHE A 678 -17.02 -44.62 -8.30
C PHE A 678 -16.87 -45.34 -9.66
N ARG A 679 -16.87 -44.57 -10.76
CA ARG A 679 -16.83 -45.08 -12.14
C ARG A 679 -15.91 -44.23 -13.05
N PRO A 680 -14.60 -44.53 -13.14
CA PRO A 680 -13.66 -43.82 -14.01
C PRO A 680 -13.98 -43.87 -15.49
N GLU A 681 -14.71 -44.88 -15.94
CA GLU A 681 -15.10 -45.05 -17.33
C GLU A 681 -15.96 -43.89 -17.87
N ARG A 682 -16.55 -43.07 -16.99
CA ARG A 682 -17.30 -41.86 -17.40
C ARG A 682 -16.42 -40.79 -18.05
N PHE A 683 -15.12 -40.84 -17.78
CA PHE A 683 -14.12 -39.95 -18.35
C PHE A 683 -13.40 -40.58 -19.55
N LEU A 684 -13.91 -41.69 -20.08
CA LEU A 684 -13.38 -42.36 -21.25
C LEU A 684 -14.44 -42.40 -22.36
N GLU A 685 -13.97 -42.22 -23.58
CA GLU A 685 -14.75 -42.49 -24.79
C GLU A 685 -14.81 -44.00 -25.06
N SER A 686 -15.65 -44.42 -26.00
CA SER A 686 -15.81 -45.85 -26.34
C SER A 686 -14.53 -46.51 -26.87
N ASP A 687 -13.58 -45.72 -27.37
CA ASP A 687 -12.26 -46.17 -27.85
C ASP A 687 -11.18 -46.16 -26.76
N GLY A 688 -11.53 -45.79 -25.51
CA GLY A 688 -10.60 -45.71 -24.38
C GLY A 688 -9.80 -44.42 -24.30
N SER A 689 -10.03 -43.44 -25.18
CA SER A 689 -9.44 -42.11 -25.07
C SER A 689 -10.11 -41.28 -23.97
N LEU A 690 -9.39 -40.29 -23.41
CA LEU A 690 -9.94 -39.41 -22.37
C LEU A 690 -11.02 -38.49 -22.92
N LYS A 691 -12.22 -38.60 -22.35
CA LYS A 691 -13.35 -37.71 -22.60
C LYS A 691 -13.18 -36.40 -21.85
N LYS A 692 -13.32 -35.29 -22.56
CA LYS A 692 -13.43 -33.96 -21.92
C LYS A 692 -14.82 -33.78 -21.32
N VAL A 693 -14.90 -33.54 -20.02
CA VAL A 693 -16.15 -33.29 -19.29
C VAL A 693 -16.15 -31.82 -18.88
N GLU A 694 -16.96 -30.98 -19.54
CA GLU A 694 -16.94 -29.52 -19.34
C GLU A 694 -17.45 -29.12 -17.94
N GLU A 695 -18.29 -29.95 -17.35
CA GLU A 695 -18.84 -29.78 -16.01
C GLU A 695 -17.82 -30.11 -14.91
N LEU A 696 -16.71 -30.79 -15.24
CA LEU A 696 -15.65 -31.13 -14.30
C LEU A 696 -14.66 -29.96 -14.19
N VAL A 697 -14.82 -29.14 -13.13
CA VAL A 697 -14.02 -27.92 -12.92
C VAL A 697 -13.25 -27.95 -11.58
N PRO A 698 -12.24 -28.83 -11.43
CA PRO A 698 -11.58 -29.06 -10.15
C PRO A 698 -10.64 -27.92 -9.71
N PHE A 699 -10.24 -27.07 -10.66
CA PHE A 699 -9.27 -25.99 -10.43
C PHE A 699 -9.86 -24.59 -10.65
N SER A 700 -11.19 -24.46 -10.62
CA SER A 700 -11.94 -23.23 -10.95
C SER A 700 -11.75 -22.78 -12.42
N ILE A 701 -12.54 -21.80 -12.86
CA ILE A 701 -12.51 -21.23 -14.23
C ILE A 701 -12.39 -19.70 -14.19
N GLY A 702 -11.96 -19.13 -15.33
CA GLY A 702 -11.90 -17.69 -15.53
C GLY A 702 -10.67 -17.02 -14.87
N LYS A 703 -10.77 -15.71 -14.60
CA LYS A 703 -9.62 -14.90 -14.14
C LYS A 703 -9.04 -15.38 -12.80
N ARG A 704 -9.83 -16.06 -11.97
CA ARG A 704 -9.45 -16.63 -10.65
C ARG A 704 -9.14 -18.13 -10.69
N GLN A 705 -8.84 -18.69 -11.86
CA GLN A 705 -8.35 -20.07 -12.00
C GLN A 705 -7.13 -20.34 -11.09
N CYS A 706 -7.03 -21.56 -10.54
CA CYS A 706 -5.95 -22.00 -9.68
C CYS A 706 -4.58 -21.75 -10.32
N LEU A 707 -3.66 -21.17 -9.55
CA LEU A 707 -2.28 -20.90 -9.99
C LEU A 707 -1.44 -22.17 -10.13
N GLY A 708 -1.71 -23.14 -9.26
CA GLY A 708 -0.99 -24.40 -9.19
C GLY A 708 -1.56 -25.52 -10.05
N GLU A 709 -2.55 -25.28 -10.93
CA GLU A 709 -3.21 -26.37 -11.68
C GLU A 709 -2.21 -27.27 -12.43
N GLY A 710 -1.23 -26.68 -13.12
CA GLY A 710 -0.21 -27.45 -13.85
C GLY A 710 0.64 -28.33 -12.93
N LEU A 711 1.01 -27.81 -11.76
CA LEU A 711 1.79 -28.55 -10.76
C LEU A 711 0.94 -29.66 -10.14
N ALA A 712 -0.27 -29.35 -9.66
CA ALA A 712 -1.16 -30.32 -9.04
C ALA A 712 -1.49 -31.47 -9.99
N ARG A 713 -1.78 -31.19 -11.27
CA ARG A 713 -2.02 -32.23 -12.30
C ARG A 713 -0.80 -33.09 -12.58
N MET A 714 0.40 -32.58 -12.39
CA MET A 714 1.66 -33.30 -12.58
C MET A 714 1.97 -34.16 -11.35
N GLU A 715 1.90 -33.59 -10.15
CA GLU A 715 2.03 -34.31 -8.88
C GLU A 715 1.03 -35.47 -8.79
N LEU A 716 -0.26 -35.18 -9.03
CA LEU A 716 -1.32 -36.20 -9.00
C LEU A 716 -1.02 -37.37 -9.93
N PHE A 717 -0.55 -37.09 -11.14
CA PHE A 717 -0.23 -38.11 -12.11
C PHE A 717 1.02 -38.90 -11.68
N LEU A 718 2.15 -38.22 -11.43
CA LEU A 718 3.44 -38.86 -11.19
C LEU A 718 3.47 -39.66 -9.89
N PHE A 719 2.92 -39.12 -8.79
CA PHE A 719 2.85 -39.85 -7.52
C PHE A 719 1.97 -41.09 -7.67
N PHE A 720 0.78 -40.93 -8.25
CA PHE A 720 -0.18 -42.02 -8.37
C PHE A 720 0.30 -43.13 -9.33
N SER A 721 0.77 -42.76 -10.52
CA SER A 721 1.19 -43.74 -11.53
C SER A 721 2.42 -44.53 -11.07
N ASN A 722 3.43 -43.87 -10.50
CA ASN A 722 4.63 -44.55 -10.04
C ASN A 722 4.38 -45.45 -8.83
N LEU A 723 3.48 -45.04 -7.93
CA LEU A 723 3.10 -45.85 -6.78
C LEU A 723 2.49 -47.20 -7.22
N PHE A 724 1.51 -47.17 -8.14
CA PHE A 724 0.91 -48.41 -8.69
C PHE A 724 1.81 -49.15 -9.68
N ASN A 725 2.80 -48.49 -10.27
CA ASN A 725 3.78 -49.16 -11.13
C ASN A 725 4.77 -50.01 -10.32
N LYS A 726 5.12 -49.56 -9.10
CA LYS A 726 6.12 -50.22 -8.25
C LYS A 726 5.53 -51.16 -7.20
N PHE A 727 4.30 -50.94 -6.73
CA PHE A 727 3.73 -51.73 -5.64
C PHE A 727 2.32 -52.29 -5.93
N TYR A 728 2.09 -53.53 -5.49
CA TYR A 728 0.77 -54.06 -5.18
C TYR A 728 0.35 -53.55 -3.81
N ILE A 729 -0.81 -52.90 -3.74
CA ILE A 729 -1.28 -52.21 -2.54
C ILE A 729 -2.60 -52.84 -2.10
N GLN A 730 -2.71 -53.17 -0.81
CA GLN A 730 -3.91 -53.71 -0.21
C GLN A 730 -4.12 -53.12 1.19
N PHE A 731 -5.37 -53.11 1.68
CA PHE A 731 -5.62 -52.66 3.05
C PHE A 731 -4.91 -53.55 4.06
N HIS A 732 -4.39 -52.92 5.12
CA HIS A 732 -3.77 -53.65 6.22
C HIS A 732 -4.83 -54.45 7.00
N GLU A 733 -4.47 -55.63 7.51
CA GLU A 733 -5.39 -56.55 8.19
C GLU A 733 -6.07 -55.94 9.43
N SER A 734 -5.40 -55.01 10.10
CA SER A 734 -5.93 -54.27 11.26
C SER A 734 -7.00 -53.22 10.91
N ASN A 735 -7.28 -52.98 9.62
CA ASN A 735 -8.28 -52.01 9.15
C ASN A 735 -9.18 -52.61 8.04
N PRO A 736 -9.98 -53.64 8.34
CA PRO A 736 -10.71 -54.42 7.34
C PRO A 736 -11.91 -53.68 6.71
N SER A 737 -12.21 -52.44 7.12
CA SER A 737 -13.34 -51.65 6.62
C SER A 737 -13.02 -50.16 6.59
N PRO A 738 -12.26 -49.68 5.59
CA PRO A 738 -11.93 -48.27 5.44
C PRO A 738 -13.20 -47.46 5.18
N SER A 739 -13.36 -46.36 5.91
CA SER A 739 -14.58 -45.57 5.89
C SER A 739 -14.49 -44.41 4.90
N VAL A 740 -15.46 -44.30 4.00
CA VAL A 740 -15.68 -43.09 3.18
C VAL A 740 -16.34 -41.95 3.98
N LYS A 741 -16.49 -42.09 5.30
CA LYS A 741 -16.97 -41.01 6.17
C LYS A 741 -15.95 -39.87 6.14
N LYS A 742 -16.43 -38.70 5.74
CA LYS A 742 -15.66 -37.46 5.63
C LYS A 742 -15.31 -36.93 7.03
N ASP A 743 -14.05 -36.51 7.21
CA ASP A 743 -13.61 -35.69 8.33
C ASP A 743 -13.57 -34.20 7.90
N MET A 744 -13.82 -33.29 8.84
CA MET A 744 -13.87 -31.85 8.53
C MET A 744 -12.47 -31.22 8.57
N GLY A 745 -12.08 -30.59 7.46
CA GLY A 745 -10.90 -29.75 7.30
C GLY A 745 -11.17 -28.62 6.29
N ILE A 746 -10.12 -27.96 5.77
CA ILE A 746 -10.26 -26.97 4.67
C ILE A 746 -10.90 -27.62 3.44
N THR A 747 -10.46 -28.84 3.14
CA THR A 747 -11.09 -29.76 2.19
C THR A 747 -11.63 -30.98 2.94
N MET A 748 -12.51 -31.74 2.30
CA MET A 748 -13.01 -32.98 2.89
C MET A 748 -11.88 -34.01 2.94
N LYS A 749 -11.57 -34.55 4.13
CA LYS A 749 -10.53 -35.57 4.31
C LYS A 749 -11.15 -36.97 4.46
N ALA A 750 -10.48 -37.97 3.92
CA ALA A 750 -10.80 -39.36 4.25
C ALA A 750 -10.25 -39.68 5.64
N LYS A 751 -10.89 -40.60 6.38
CA LYS A 751 -10.33 -41.09 7.64
C LYS A 751 -9.05 -41.87 7.38
N ASN A 752 -8.06 -41.71 8.26
CA ASN A 752 -6.79 -42.43 8.15
C ASN A 752 -7.01 -43.95 8.06
N PHE A 753 -6.41 -44.56 7.04
CA PHE A 753 -6.30 -45.98 6.82
C PHE A 753 -4.86 -46.39 6.55
N ARG A 754 -4.56 -47.66 6.83
CA ARG A 754 -3.23 -48.26 6.67
C ARG A 754 -3.27 -49.28 5.54
N VAL A 755 -2.15 -49.44 4.86
CA VAL A 755 -1.99 -50.40 3.75
C VAL A 755 -0.78 -51.29 3.96
N MET A 756 -0.79 -52.44 3.30
CA MET A 756 0.39 -53.24 3.03
C MET A 756 0.78 -53.05 1.57
N MET A 757 2.09 -52.90 1.33
CA MET A 757 2.65 -52.72 0.00
C MET A 757 3.65 -53.84 -0.30
N LYS A 758 3.50 -54.47 -1.46
CA LYS A 758 4.43 -55.49 -1.96
C LYS A 758 4.98 -55.05 -3.30
N GLU A 759 6.28 -55.16 -3.52
CA GLU A 759 6.90 -54.83 -4.81
C GLU A 759 6.27 -55.66 -5.95
N ARG A 760 6.01 -55.03 -7.08
CA ARG A 760 5.46 -55.70 -8.26
C ARG A 760 6.51 -56.51 -9.03
N TYR A 761 7.78 -56.11 -8.91
CA TYR A 761 8.93 -56.67 -9.62
C TYR A 761 10.13 -56.82 -8.71
#